data_AF-A0A7S0E9D0-F1
#
_entry.id   AF-A0A7S0E9D0-F1
#
_cell.length_a   1.000
_cell.length_b   1.000
_cell.length_c   1.000
_cell.angle_alpha   90.00
_cell.angle_beta   90.00
_cell.angle_gamma   90.00
#
_symmetry.space_group_name_H-M   'P 1'
#
loop_
_entity.id
_entity.type
_entity.pdbx_description
1 polymer ?
#
loop_
_entity_poly.entity_id
_entity_poly.type
_entity_poly.pdbx_seq_one_letter_code
_entity_poly.pdbx_strand_id
1 'polypeptide(L)'
;MDRGSQGDRFMQMGKFDAAAASYTEALRTSKDLTEIVRLLSSKCDALLSAKRFDEARMEAEQLIKLKPEWSQGHYRLGKAALAMEEFEVAEGAFGKAVELVPGNEKFEQGLKETQVQMAKAMGNAAFKEAAFEEAIQHYTIAIDLNPSHSDVFKLLSNRSACFCHLSQYDKALQDANDVINMEPKWSKGYCRRAAALAGQGSIDQAIAAYQAALPLDPDKATIQSRIDSLGQAKAKVKGNRTSDKGEAQREKSTPPHLKFDDESKNMHLQRESRGYSSQGKGVPENVTLTSPTSRNGGLPMSSSSSQKSPSDEQVKGNKAFEVGDFKAAIEHYSNAILFDPLNHILFSNRSAAYASLRMWDQAIKDSNECVRLQPSWAKGYCRQGVAYEGNGDLRLAEAAYEKGLELDPENALLQISLFRVCVGPARDTKAPPKATAQANERKDTQPLNTAAHKIEEVHTATSSKASADAKMKGNEAFRRKEFSLAVAFFSEALENESDPHVLALLLSNRSATYAQLNLFDLALKDADRCIELRLNWAKGRHRQAIALMGLSNYEEAARSYSKAMELEGKQGEHYEVLLNGYENAQRLAMLSNQMEDPLMKELSKGIQSMSDLHREDSRVAQEPYVGQAKRTNRGRAKKKLSWDTRPPQVFVIHYPPEEITSRKAHWRWIEAEASRMARSAGSVWNGTNDYHPNRTVNNFGVD
;
A
#
# COMPACT_ATOMS: atom_id res chain seq x y z
N MET A 1 -23.11 -35.33 45.36
CA MET A 1 -21.96 -35.15 44.46
C MET A 1 -21.67 -33.67 44.41
N ASP A 2 -20.41 -33.28 44.53
CA ASP A 2 -20.04 -31.89 44.30
C ASP A 2 -20.44 -31.47 42.88
N ARG A 3 -20.91 -30.22 42.73
CA ARG A 3 -21.44 -29.68 41.46
C ARG A 3 -20.36 -29.64 40.38
N GLY A 4 -19.09 -29.49 40.75
CA GLY A 4 -17.95 -29.58 39.83
C GLY A 4 -17.86 -30.97 39.19
N SER A 5 -17.87 -32.04 40.00
CA SER A 5 -17.85 -33.42 39.50
C SER A 5 -19.10 -33.79 38.70
N GLN A 6 -20.24 -33.18 39.01
CA GLN A 6 -21.45 -33.31 38.19
C GLN A 6 -21.24 -32.70 36.79
N GLY A 7 -20.60 -31.53 36.71
CA GLY A 7 -20.20 -30.91 35.45
C GLY A 7 -19.26 -31.78 34.63
N ASP A 8 -18.25 -32.39 35.27
CA ASP A 8 -17.29 -33.28 34.60
C ASP A 8 -18.00 -34.51 33.97
N ARG A 9 -19.00 -35.07 34.64
CA ARG A 9 -19.83 -36.15 34.09
C ARG A 9 -20.67 -35.69 32.90
N PHE A 10 -21.25 -34.49 32.96
CA PHE A 10 -22.00 -33.95 31.83
C PHE A 10 -21.12 -33.70 30.62
N MET A 11 -19.85 -33.28 30.82
CA MET A 11 -18.87 -33.18 29.72
C MET A 11 -18.64 -34.53 29.05
N GLN A 12 -18.44 -35.60 29.83
CA GLN A 12 -18.24 -36.96 29.29
C GLN A 12 -19.46 -37.48 28.53
N MET A 13 -20.67 -37.07 28.94
CA MET A 13 -21.92 -37.42 28.25
C MET A 13 -22.21 -36.53 27.02
N GLY A 14 -21.34 -35.58 26.67
CA GLY A 14 -21.58 -34.61 25.59
C GLY A 14 -22.70 -33.60 25.87
N LYS A 15 -23.14 -33.47 27.13
CA LYS A 15 -24.20 -32.55 27.55
C LYS A 15 -23.60 -31.21 27.97
N PHE A 16 -23.07 -30.47 26.99
CA PHE A 16 -22.24 -29.29 27.24
C PHE A 16 -22.95 -28.14 27.97
N ASP A 17 -24.22 -27.84 27.65
CA ASP A 17 -24.99 -26.82 28.37
C ASP A 17 -25.24 -27.19 29.83
N ALA A 18 -25.57 -28.46 30.10
CA ALA A 18 -25.77 -28.96 31.46
C ALA A 18 -24.45 -28.95 32.26
N ALA A 19 -23.32 -29.20 31.59
CA ALA A 19 -21.99 -29.07 32.18
C ALA A 19 -21.68 -27.62 32.56
N ALA A 20 -21.86 -26.67 31.64
CA ALA A 20 -21.64 -25.24 31.89
C ALA A 20 -22.51 -24.70 33.04
N ALA A 21 -23.78 -25.12 33.11
CA ALA A 21 -24.68 -24.77 34.21
C ALA A 21 -24.19 -25.36 35.56
N SER A 22 -23.71 -26.60 35.55
CA SER A 22 -23.21 -27.27 36.75
C SER A 22 -21.92 -26.64 37.28
N TYR A 23 -21.00 -26.23 36.39
CA TYR A 23 -19.80 -25.49 36.78
C TYR A 23 -20.13 -24.08 37.29
N THR A 24 -21.13 -23.41 36.71
CA THR A 24 -21.59 -22.10 37.20
C THR A 24 -22.10 -22.18 38.64
N GLU A 25 -22.84 -23.24 38.97
CA GLU A 25 -23.30 -23.46 40.34
C GLU A 25 -22.15 -23.79 41.29
N ALA A 26 -21.18 -24.61 40.85
CA ALA A 26 -19.97 -24.91 41.63
C ALA A 26 -19.12 -23.65 41.92
N LEU A 27 -19.04 -22.72 40.96
CA LEU A 27 -18.31 -21.46 41.12
C LEU A 27 -18.93 -20.54 42.17
N ARG A 28 -20.24 -20.63 42.43
CA ARG A 28 -20.92 -19.80 43.45
C ARG A 28 -20.53 -20.18 44.88
N THR A 29 -20.24 -21.45 45.11
CA THR A 29 -19.92 -21.98 46.44
C THR A 29 -18.42 -22.12 46.68
N SER A 30 -17.62 -22.16 45.60
CA SER A 30 -16.17 -22.27 45.70
C SER A 30 -15.52 -20.99 46.21
N LYS A 31 -14.59 -21.14 47.16
CA LYS A 31 -13.77 -20.06 47.73
C LYS A 31 -12.28 -20.26 47.51
N ASP A 32 -11.88 -21.45 47.05
CA ASP A 32 -10.49 -21.77 46.79
C ASP A 32 -10.11 -21.32 45.37
N LEU A 33 -9.02 -20.55 45.26
CA LEU A 33 -8.59 -19.98 43.99
C LEU A 33 -8.18 -21.07 42.98
N THR A 34 -7.59 -22.18 43.45
CA THR A 34 -7.17 -23.28 42.57
C THR A 34 -8.39 -23.95 41.96
N GLU A 35 -9.40 -24.23 42.78
CA GLU A 35 -10.65 -24.81 42.34
C GLU A 35 -11.47 -23.86 41.45
N ILE A 36 -11.50 -22.57 41.76
CA ILE A 36 -12.15 -21.55 40.89
C ILE A 36 -11.52 -21.56 39.50
N VAL A 37 -10.19 -21.55 39.41
CA VAL A 37 -9.46 -21.59 38.12
C VAL A 37 -9.77 -22.87 37.36
N ARG A 38 -9.80 -24.03 38.04
CA ARG A 38 -10.15 -25.32 37.43
C ARG A 38 -11.58 -25.31 36.87
N LEU A 39 -12.55 -24.84 37.67
CA LEU A 39 -13.95 -24.78 37.29
C LEU A 39 -14.21 -23.80 36.14
N LEU A 40 -13.59 -22.61 36.17
CA LEU A 40 -13.66 -21.64 35.06
C LEU A 40 -13.09 -22.24 33.77
N SER A 41 -11.94 -22.90 33.85
CA SER A 41 -11.33 -23.60 32.71
C SER A 41 -12.28 -24.65 32.12
N SER A 42 -12.85 -25.53 32.95
CA SER A 42 -13.79 -26.56 32.49
C SER A 42 -15.10 -25.97 31.95
N LYS A 43 -15.56 -24.86 32.52
CA LYS A 43 -16.72 -24.12 32.03
C LYS A 43 -16.47 -23.51 30.65
N CYS A 44 -15.31 -22.90 30.42
CA CYS A 44 -14.93 -22.40 29.09
C CYS A 44 -14.96 -23.53 28.05
N ASP A 45 -14.38 -24.70 28.36
CA ASP A 45 -14.37 -25.85 27.43
C ASP A 45 -15.78 -26.36 27.14
N ALA A 46 -16.66 -26.37 28.14
CA ALA A 46 -18.08 -26.70 27.97
C ALA A 46 -18.79 -25.68 27.06
N LEU A 47 -18.59 -24.38 27.28
CA LEU A 47 -19.22 -23.32 26.50
C LEU A 47 -18.74 -23.30 25.03
N LEU A 48 -17.44 -23.51 24.80
CA LEU A 48 -16.87 -23.68 23.45
C LEU A 48 -17.52 -24.88 22.74
N SER A 49 -17.68 -26.00 23.44
CA SER A 49 -18.31 -27.21 22.89
C SER A 49 -19.82 -27.03 22.65
N ALA A 50 -20.48 -26.19 23.46
CA ALA A 50 -21.86 -25.79 23.29
C ALA A 50 -22.07 -24.70 22.21
N LYS A 51 -20.99 -24.20 21.58
CA LYS A 51 -21.01 -23.09 20.61
C LYS A 51 -21.54 -21.77 21.18
N ARG A 52 -21.39 -21.55 22.49
CA ARG A 52 -21.75 -20.31 23.19
C ARG A 52 -20.50 -19.45 23.36
N PHE A 53 -20.03 -18.91 22.24
CA PHE A 53 -18.69 -18.31 22.14
C PHE A 53 -18.56 -17.01 22.94
N ASP A 54 -19.60 -16.16 22.97
CA ASP A 54 -19.60 -14.92 23.76
C ASP A 54 -19.36 -15.19 25.24
N GLU A 55 -20.08 -16.17 25.80
CA GLU A 55 -19.91 -16.57 27.19
C GLU A 55 -18.55 -17.23 27.42
N ALA A 56 -18.11 -18.09 26.50
CA ALA A 56 -16.77 -18.69 26.59
C ALA A 56 -15.66 -17.63 26.63
N ARG A 57 -15.82 -16.54 25.84
CA ARG A 57 -14.90 -15.40 25.83
C ARG A 57 -14.86 -14.71 27.19
N MET A 58 -16.02 -14.36 27.74
CA MET A 58 -16.11 -13.69 29.06
C MET A 58 -15.46 -14.53 30.16
N GLU A 59 -15.71 -15.84 30.18
CA GLU A 59 -15.13 -16.73 31.18
C GLU A 59 -13.61 -16.88 30.98
N ALA A 60 -13.11 -16.88 29.74
CA ALA A 60 -11.68 -16.90 29.44
C ALA A 60 -10.98 -15.60 29.87
N GLU A 61 -11.60 -14.43 29.65
CA GLU A 61 -11.09 -13.14 30.14
C GLU A 61 -11.05 -13.10 31.67
N GLN A 62 -12.09 -13.60 32.35
CA GLN A 62 -12.10 -13.71 33.81
C GLN A 62 -10.97 -14.62 34.31
N LEU A 63 -10.75 -15.75 33.63
CA LEU A 63 -9.68 -16.68 33.93
C LEU A 63 -8.29 -16.04 33.77
N ILE A 64 -8.06 -15.27 32.69
CA ILE A 64 -6.83 -14.51 32.45
C ILE A 64 -6.64 -13.44 33.53
N LYS A 65 -7.71 -12.75 33.94
CA LYS A 65 -7.65 -11.75 35.03
C LYS A 65 -7.21 -12.36 36.36
N LEU A 66 -7.60 -13.62 36.64
CA LEU A 66 -7.20 -14.34 37.85
C LEU A 66 -5.77 -14.90 37.75
N LYS A 67 -5.37 -15.41 36.58
CA LYS A 67 -4.03 -15.94 36.32
C LYS A 67 -3.49 -15.47 34.95
N PRO A 68 -2.88 -14.27 34.88
CA PRO A 68 -2.39 -13.70 33.63
C PRO A 68 -1.31 -14.53 32.95
N GLU A 69 -0.49 -15.21 33.74
CA GLU A 69 0.63 -16.04 33.26
C GLU A 69 0.20 -17.46 32.84
N TRP A 70 -1.10 -17.77 32.87
CA TRP A 70 -1.58 -19.10 32.50
C TRP A 70 -1.91 -19.19 31.01
N SER A 71 -1.03 -19.84 30.24
CA SER A 71 -1.17 -20.01 28.78
C SER A 71 -2.50 -20.63 28.35
N GLN A 72 -3.04 -21.56 29.14
CA GLN A 72 -4.32 -22.22 28.86
C GLN A 72 -5.53 -21.27 28.94
N GLY A 73 -5.42 -20.14 29.65
CA GLY A 73 -6.43 -19.08 29.64
C GLY A 73 -6.45 -18.34 28.32
N HIS A 74 -5.27 -17.89 27.89
CA HIS A 74 -5.06 -17.23 26.59
C HIS A 74 -5.44 -18.13 25.40
N TYR A 75 -5.07 -19.42 25.43
CA TYR A 75 -5.47 -20.38 24.40
C TYR A 75 -6.99 -20.51 24.25
N ARG A 76 -7.75 -20.49 25.35
CA ARG A 76 -9.21 -20.57 25.31
C ARG A 76 -9.86 -19.28 24.82
N LEU A 77 -9.29 -18.14 25.20
CA LEU A 77 -9.69 -16.84 24.65
C LEU A 77 -9.48 -16.85 23.12
N GLY A 78 -8.32 -17.31 22.66
CA GLY A 78 -8.01 -17.45 21.23
C GLY A 78 -9.03 -18.32 20.50
N LYS A 79 -9.39 -19.49 21.07
CA LYS A 79 -10.42 -20.36 20.48
C LYS A 79 -11.81 -19.73 20.43
N ALA A 80 -12.22 -19.01 21.48
CA ALA A 80 -13.50 -18.33 21.52
C ALA A 80 -13.57 -17.20 20.49
N ALA A 81 -12.53 -16.34 20.46
CA ALA A 81 -12.42 -15.24 19.53
C ALA A 81 -12.36 -15.72 18.07
N LEU A 82 -11.58 -16.78 17.78
CA LEU A 82 -11.50 -17.35 16.43
C LEU A 82 -12.86 -17.87 15.95
N ALA A 83 -13.62 -18.52 16.84
CA ALA A 83 -14.97 -19.01 16.52
C ALA A 83 -16.00 -17.88 16.30
N MET A 84 -15.70 -16.67 16.80
CA MET A 84 -16.48 -15.45 16.58
C MET A 84 -15.97 -14.62 15.39
N GLU A 85 -14.93 -15.09 14.68
CA GLU A 85 -14.25 -14.36 13.61
C GLU A 85 -13.59 -13.04 14.08
N GLU A 86 -13.29 -12.92 15.38
CA GLU A 86 -12.52 -11.81 15.97
C GLU A 86 -11.02 -12.09 15.85
N PHE A 87 -10.49 -11.99 14.63
CA PHE A 87 -9.14 -12.47 14.30
C PHE A 87 -8.01 -11.78 15.06
N GLU A 88 -8.10 -10.47 15.29
CA GLU A 88 -7.06 -9.71 16.01
C GLU A 88 -6.99 -10.13 17.48
N VAL A 89 -8.14 -10.34 18.11
CA VAL A 89 -8.24 -10.83 19.50
C VAL A 89 -7.72 -12.26 19.57
N ALA A 90 -8.07 -13.10 18.59
CA ALA A 90 -7.61 -14.47 18.51
C ALA A 90 -6.09 -14.56 18.33
N GLU A 91 -5.52 -13.77 17.42
CA GLU A 91 -4.08 -13.73 17.16
C GLU A 91 -3.32 -13.28 18.39
N GLY A 92 -3.76 -12.20 19.06
CA GLY A 92 -3.14 -11.72 20.30
C GLY A 92 -3.19 -12.77 21.42
N ALA A 93 -4.32 -13.45 21.58
CA ALA A 93 -4.49 -14.48 22.60
C ALA A 93 -3.65 -15.74 22.31
N PHE A 94 -3.64 -16.24 21.07
CA PHE A 94 -2.77 -17.37 20.71
C PHE A 94 -1.29 -16.99 20.78
N GLY A 95 -0.92 -15.78 20.32
CA GLY A 95 0.43 -15.24 20.44
C GLY A 95 0.90 -15.20 21.88
N LYS A 96 0.06 -14.75 22.81
CA LYS A 96 0.40 -14.77 24.24
C LYS A 96 0.52 -16.19 24.80
N ALA A 97 -0.33 -17.13 24.35
CA ALA A 97 -0.22 -18.53 24.75
C ALA A 97 1.11 -19.17 24.28
N VAL A 98 1.55 -18.87 23.04
CA VAL A 98 2.84 -19.29 22.48
C VAL A 98 4.01 -18.63 23.22
N GLU A 99 3.92 -17.34 23.54
CA GLU A 99 4.96 -16.62 24.29
C GLU A 99 5.19 -17.25 25.68
N LEU A 100 4.10 -17.60 26.37
CA LEU A 100 4.16 -18.23 27.70
C LEU A 100 4.67 -19.68 27.67
N VAL A 101 4.37 -20.42 26.61
CA VAL A 101 4.83 -21.81 26.43
C VAL A 101 5.26 -22.02 24.96
N PRO A 102 6.49 -21.62 24.60
CA PRO A 102 7.02 -21.83 23.26
C PRO A 102 7.15 -23.32 22.92
N GLY A 103 6.97 -23.70 21.65
CA GLY A 103 7.06 -25.09 21.20
C GLY A 103 5.81 -25.93 21.48
N ASN A 104 4.73 -25.33 22.00
CA ASN A 104 3.45 -26.02 22.13
C ASN A 104 2.74 -26.06 20.78
N GLU A 105 2.75 -27.23 20.13
CA GLU A 105 2.15 -27.46 18.81
C GLU A 105 0.70 -26.96 18.71
N LYS A 106 -0.12 -27.12 19.76
CA LYS A 106 -1.52 -26.69 19.72
C LYS A 106 -1.67 -25.17 19.69
N PHE A 107 -0.76 -24.46 20.36
CA PHE A 107 -0.80 -23.00 20.42
C PHE A 107 -0.28 -22.40 19.13
N GLU A 108 0.83 -22.94 18.61
CA GLU A 108 1.41 -22.54 17.33
C GLU A 108 0.46 -22.85 16.16
N GLN A 109 -0.18 -24.01 16.17
CA GLN A 109 -1.20 -24.36 15.18
C GLN A 109 -2.40 -23.41 15.27
N GLY A 110 -2.89 -23.10 16.48
CA GLY A 110 -4.00 -22.15 16.67
C GLY A 110 -3.67 -20.75 16.17
N LEU A 111 -2.46 -20.26 16.43
CA LEU A 111 -1.98 -18.98 15.92
C LEU A 111 -1.92 -18.97 14.38
N LYS A 112 -1.29 -20.01 13.80
CA LYS A 112 -1.15 -20.17 12.36
C LYS A 112 -2.50 -20.27 11.64
N GLU A 113 -3.43 -21.07 12.18
CA GLU A 113 -4.80 -21.18 11.66
C GLU A 113 -5.53 -19.83 11.69
N THR A 114 -5.34 -19.06 12.78
CA THR A 114 -5.92 -17.72 12.91
C THR A 114 -5.38 -16.78 11.84
N GLN A 115 -4.05 -16.74 11.65
CA GLN A 115 -3.41 -15.90 10.64
C GLN A 115 -3.84 -16.24 9.21
N VAL A 116 -3.99 -17.54 8.90
CA VAL A 116 -4.51 -18.00 7.60
C VAL A 116 -5.95 -17.52 7.39
N GLN A 117 -6.82 -17.68 8.39
CA GLN A 117 -8.22 -17.27 8.28
C GLN A 117 -8.37 -15.75 8.18
N MET A 118 -7.57 -15.01 8.94
CA MET A 118 -7.50 -13.55 8.90
C MET A 118 -7.07 -13.06 7.51
N ALA A 119 -5.96 -13.58 6.98
CA ALA A 119 -5.48 -13.24 5.64
C ALA A 119 -6.51 -13.61 4.56
N LYS A 120 -7.16 -14.76 4.67
CA LYS A 120 -8.27 -15.13 3.79
C LYS A 120 -9.44 -14.16 3.88
N ALA A 121 -9.84 -13.74 5.09
CA ALA A 121 -10.93 -12.80 5.30
C ALA A 121 -10.62 -11.43 4.71
N MET A 122 -9.40 -10.93 4.90
CA MET A 122 -8.91 -9.69 4.28
C MET A 122 -8.90 -9.79 2.76
N GLY A 123 -8.40 -10.89 2.20
CA GLY A 123 -8.39 -11.12 0.75
C GLY A 123 -9.80 -11.16 0.16
N ASN A 124 -10.74 -11.80 0.86
CA ASN A 124 -12.14 -11.82 0.48
C ASN A 124 -12.80 -10.43 0.56
N ALA A 125 -12.47 -9.64 1.58
CA ALA A 125 -12.96 -8.27 1.73
C ALA A 125 -12.44 -7.39 0.58
N ALA A 126 -11.13 -7.41 0.33
CA ALA A 126 -10.51 -6.71 -0.79
C ALA A 126 -11.10 -7.13 -2.15
N PHE A 127 -11.39 -8.42 -2.33
CA PHE A 127 -12.05 -8.91 -3.54
C PHE A 127 -13.44 -8.30 -3.75
N LYS A 128 -14.24 -8.17 -2.69
CA LYS A 128 -15.57 -7.53 -2.75
C LYS A 128 -15.48 -6.04 -3.09
N GLU A 129 -14.44 -5.37 -2.60
CA GLU A 129 -14.14 -3.97 -2.93
C GLU A 129 -13.48 -3.80 -4.32
N ALA A 130 -13.31 -4.89 -5.09
CA ALA A 130 -12.59 -4.92 -6.36
C ALA A 130 -11.11 -4.47 -6.28
N ALA A 131 -10.53 -4.45 -5.08
CA ALA A 131 -9.10 -4.24 -4.84
C ALA A 131 -8.33 -5.54 -5.10
N PHE A 132 -8.28 -5.98 -6.36
CA PHE A 132 -7.79 -7.30 -6.73
C PHE A 132 -6.30 -7.52 -6.42
N GLU A 133 -5.45 -6.49 -6.54
CA GLU A 133 -4.04 -6.56 -6.16
C GLU A 133 -3.84 -6.80 -4.66
N GLU A 134 -4.62 -6.13 -3.82
CA GLU A 134 -4.61 -6.32 -2.36
C GLU A 134 -5.15 -7.71 -2.00
N ALA A 135 -6.23 -8.14 -2.66
CA ALA A 135 -6.77 -9.49 -2.50
C ALA A 135 -5.72 -10.57 -2.81
N ILE A 136 -4.97 -10.42 -3.90
CA ILE A 136 -3.87 -11.32 -4.27
C ILE A 136 -2.79 -11.38 -3.18
N GLN A 137 -2.41 -10.25 -2.60
CA GLN A 137 -1.41 -10.21 -1.52
C GLN A 137 -1.89 -11.01 -0.32
N HIS A 138 -3.12 -10.77 0.13
CA HIS A 138 -3.68 -11.47 1.28
C HIS A 138 -3.89 -12.97 1.03
N TYR A 139 -4.35 -13.39 -0.15
CA TYR A 139 -4.41 -14.81 -0.48
C TYR A 139 -3.03 -15.45 -0.55
N THR A 140 -2.01 -14.72 -1.02
CA THR A 140 -0.64 -15.21 -1.07
C THR A 140 -0.07 -15.40 0.33
N ILE A 141 -0.25 -14.43 1.23
CA ILE A 141 0.11 -14.58 2.65
C ILE A 141 -0.57 -15.82 3.25
N ALA A 142 -1.87 -16.02 2.99
CA ALA A 142 -2.59 -17.19 3.49
C ALA A 142 -2.04 -18.52 2.95
N ILE A 143 -1.55 -18.55 1.70
CA ILE A 143 -0.93 -19.73 1.08
C ILE A 143 0.49 -19.98 1.63
N ASP A 144 1.28 -18.92 1.79
CA ASP A 144 2.67 -18.99 2.26
C ASP A 144 2.78 -19.42 3.72
N LEU A 145 1.74 -19.13 4.51
CA LEU A 145 1.55 -19.72 5.82
C LEU A 145 1.35 -21.24 5.76
N ASN A 146 1.37 -21.89 4.60
CA ASN A 146 1.24 -23.35 4.41
C ASN A 146 0.04 -23.91 5.21
N PRO A 147 -1.19 -23.52 4.83
CA PRO A 147 -2.40 -23.95 5.50
C PRO A 147 -2.70 -25.42 5.21
N SER A 148 -3.75 -25.96 5.82
CA SER A 148 -4.16 -27.34 5.54
C SER A 148 -4.42 -27.53 4.03
N HIS A 149 -4.17 -28.73 3.51
CA HIS A 149 -4.45 -29.05 2.10
C HIS A 149 -5.89 -28.66 1.70
N SER A 150 -6.84 -28.78 2.64
CA SER A 150 -8.25 -28.46 2.43
C SER A 150 -8.54 -26.97 2.19
N ASP A 151 -7.58 -26.08 2.44
CA ASP A 151 -7.69 -24.63 2.31
C ASP A 151 -6.85 -24.08 1.15
N VAL A 152 -5.69 -24.67 0.85
CA VAL A 152 -4.76 -24.18 -0.18
C VAL A 152 -5.44 -24.05 -1.55
N PHE A 153 -6.11 -25.09 -2.03
CA PHE A 153 -6.75 -25.06 -3.35
C PHE A 153 -7.91 -24.05 -3.43
N LYS A 154 -8.57 -23.74 -2.30
CA LYS A 154 -9.62 -22.71 -2.25
C LYS A 154 -9.01 -21.32 -2.39
N LEU A 155 -7.88 -21.06 -1.71
CA LEU A 155 -7.14 -19.80 -1.80
C LEU A 155 -6.59 -19.57 -3.21
N LEU A 156 -5.99 -20.60 -3.83
CA LEU A 156 -5.51 -20.55 -5.22
C LEU A 156 -6.66 -20.24 -6.20
N SER A 157 -7.84 -20.84 -6.01
CA SER A 157 -9.01 -20.54 -6.85
C SER A 157 -9.49 -19.10 -6.72
N ASN A 158 -9.44 -18.52 -5.51
CA ASN A 158 -9.78 -17.11 -5.29
C ASN A 158 -8.71 -16.18 -5.89
N ARG A 159 -7.42 -16.51 -5.74
CA ARG A 159 -6.32 -15.74 -6.33
C ARG A 159 -6.33 -15.80 -7.86
N SER A 160 -6.62 -16.96 -8.44
CA SER A 160 -6.87 -17.15 -9.88
C SER A 160 -7.99 -16.24 -10.40
N ALA A 161 -9.07 -16.08 -9.63
CA ALA A 161 -10.15 -15.16 -9.98
C ALA A 161 -9.64 -13.71 -10.05
N CYS A 162 -8.88 -13.27 -9.05
CA CYS A 162 -8.27 -11.93 -9.02
C CYS A 162 -7.37 -11.71 -10.24
N PHE A 163 -6.50 -12.67 -10.57
CA PHE A 163 -5.66 -12.60 -11.76
C PHE A 163 -6.46 -12.52 -13.06
N CYS A 164 -7.61 -13.20 -13.15
CA CYS A 164 -8.53 -13.05 -14.29
C CYS A 164 -9.07 -11.62 -14.41
N HIS A 165 -9.47 -11.00 -13.28
CA HIS A 165 -9.95 -9.60 -13.27
C HIS A 165 -8.87 -8.60 -13.69
N LEU A 166 -7.62 -8.86 -13.32
CA LEU A 166 -6.46 -8.04 -13.71
C LEU A 166 -5.90 -8.37 -15.09
N SER A 167 -6.57 -9.23 -15.87
CA SER A 167 -6.09 -9.72 -17.18
C SER A 167 -4.71 -10.40 -17.15
N GLN A 168 -4.26 -10.83 -15.96
CA GLN A 168 -3.03 -11.60 -15.77
C GLN A 168 -3.31 -13.10 -15.98
N TYR A 169 -3.77 -13.44 -17.19
CA TYR A 169 -4.34 -14.76 -17.46
C TYR A 169 -3.33 -15.91 -17.34
N ASP A 170 -2.04 -15.69 -17.60
CA ASP A 170 -1.01 -16.72 -17.45
C ASP A 170 -0.88 -17.18 -15.98
N LYS A 171 -0.88 -16.24 -15.04
CA LYS A 171 -0.88 -16.53 -13.61
C LYS A 171 -2.19 -17.16 -13.15
N ALA A 172 -3.32 -16.67 -13.69
CA ALA A 172 -4.62 -17.27 -13.41
C ALA A 172 -4.69 -18.74 -13.84
N LEU A 173 -4.10 -19.09 -14.99
CA LEU A 173 -4.00 -20.47 -15.48
C LEU A 173 -3.10 -21.33 -14.62
N GLN A 174 -1.97 -20.79 -14.17
CA GLN A 174 -1.09 -21.50 -13.24
C GLN A 174 -1.86 -21.89 -11.97
N ASP A 175 -2.46 -20.91 -11.29
CA ASP A 175 -3.25 -21.18 -10.08
C ASP A 175 -4.41 -22.16 -10.36
N ALA A 176 -5.10 -22.03 -11.50
CA ALA A 176 -6.20 -22.93 -11.84
C ALA A 176 -5.74 -24.37 -12.13
N ASN A 177 -4.56 -24.55 -12.75
CA ASN A 177 -3.99 -25.87 -12.97
C ASN A 177 -3.50 -26.50 -11.66
N ASP A 178 -2.90 -25.71 -10.77
CA ASP A 178 -2.49 -26.17 -9.45
C ASP A 178 -3.70 -26.65 -8.63
N VAL A 179 -4.82 -25.92 -8.70
CA VAL A 179 -6.09 -26.35 -8.11
C VAL A 179 -6.56 -27.70 -8.68
N ILE A 180 -6.50 -27.89 -10.00
CA ILE A 180 -6.93 -29.14 -10.65
C ILE A 180 -6.00 -30.29 -10.26
N ASN A 181 -4.69 -30.04 -10.11
CA ASN A 181 -3.72 -31.04 -9.69
C ASN A 181 -3.95 -31.47 -8.23
N MET A 182 -4.30 -30.54 -7.34
CA MET A 182 -4.61 -30.83 -5.93
C MET A 182 -5.96 -31.51 -5.76
N GLU A 183 -7.00 -30.99 -6.42
CA GLU A 183 -8.38 -31.47 -6.30
C GLU A 183 -9.04 -31.70 -7.67
N PRO A 184 -8.72 -32.82 -8.37
CA PRO A 184 -9.20 -33.09 -9.72
C PRO A 184 -10.72 -33.26 -9.85
N LYS A 185 -11.43 -33.47 -8.72
CA LYS A 185 -12.88 -33.63 -8.66
C LYS A 185 -13.62 -32.32 -8.36
N TRP A 186 -12.89 -31.22 -8.13
CA TRP A 186 -13.50 -29.94 -7.81
C TRP A 186 -13.76 -29.13 -9.08
N SER A 187 -15.03 -29.00 -9.46
CA SER A 187 -15.48 -28.32 -10.69
C SER A 187 -14.92 -26.90 -10.83
N LYS A 188 -14.83 -26.15 -9.72
CA LYS A 188 -14.39 -24.75 -9.71
C LYS A 188 -12.98 -24.55 -10.27
N GLY A 189 -12.05 -25.49 -10.09
CA GLY A 189 -10.71 -25.41 -10.68
C GLY A 189 -10.76 -25.33 -12.21
N TYR A 190 -11.54 -26.21 -12.83
CA TYR A 190 -11.79 -26.21 -14.27
C TYR A 190 -12.52 -24.95 -14.73
N CYS A 191 -13.48 -24.44 -13.95
CA CYS A 191 -14.16 -23.18 -14.24
C CYS A 191 -13.21 -21.96 -14.21
N ARG A 192 -12.27 -21.90 -13.25
CA ARG A 192 -11.23 -20.85 -13.21
C ARG A 192 -10.29 -20.95 -14.41
N ARG A 193 -9.86 -22.17 -14.77
CA ARG A 193 -9.05 -22.41 -15.97
C ARG A 193 -9.77 -21.96 -17.24
N ALA A 194 -11.05 -22.31 -17.37
CA ALA A 194 -11.86 -21.92 -18.51
C ALA A 194 -12.04 -20.40 -18.61
N ALA A 195 -12.23 -19.72 -17.48
CA ALA A 195 -12.32 -18.25 -17.44
C ALA A 195 -11.02 -17.58 -17.89
N ALA A 196 -9.87 -18.07 -17.43
CA ALA A 196 -8.57 -17.55 -17.85
C ALA A 196 -8.28 -17.78 -19.34
N LEU A 197 -8.58 -18.99 -19.86
CA LEU A 197 -8.46 -19.31 -21.29
C LEU A 197 -9.39 -18.46 -22.16
N ALA A 198 -10.61 -18.20 -21.69
CA ALA A 198 -11.55 -17.31 -22.37
C ALA A 198 -11.02 -15.87 -22.42
N GLY A 199 -10.42 -15.39 -21.32
CA GLY A 199 -9.76 -14.08 -21.25
C GLY A 199 -8.60 -13.94 -22.22
N GLN A 200 -7.81 -15.00 -22.43
CA GLN A 200 -6.75 -15.04 -23.46
C GLN A 200 -7.27 -15.10 -24.90
N GLY A 201 -8.57 -15.33 -25.12
CA GLY A 201 -9.15 -15.54 -26.43
C GLY A 201 -9.03 -16.97 -26.96
N SER A 202 -8.52 -17.92 -26.15
CA SER A 202 -8.42 -19.34 -26.47
C SER A 202 -9.77 -20.05 -26.28
N ILE A 203 -10.78 -19.63 -27.07
CA ILE A 203 -12.19 -20.02 -26.90
C ILE A 203 -12.37 -21.55 -26.91
N ASP A 204 -11.67 -22.26 -27.80
CA ASP A 204 -11.82 -23.72 -27.92
C ASP A 204 -11.30 -24.47 -26.69
N GLN A 205 -10.18 -24.01 -26.14
CA GLN A 205 -9.64 -24.59 -24.91
C GLN A 205 -10.51 -24.21 -23.70
N ALA A 206 -11.08 -23.00 -23.69
CA ALA A 206 -12.02 -22.57 -22.64
C ALA A 206 -13.28 -23.43 -22.61
N ILE A 207 -13.88 -23.72 -23.78
CA ILE A 207 -15.02 -24.63 -23.90
C ILE A 207 -14.64 -26.03 -23.40
N ALA A 208 -13.49 -26.57 -23.82
CA ALA A 208 -13.03 -27.88 -23.37
C ALA A 208 -12.84 -27.93 -21.83
N ALA A 209 -12.33 -26.86 -21.22
CA ALA A 209 -12.20 -26.77 -19.78
C ALA A 209 -13.57 -26.72 -19.07
N TYR A 210 -14.55 -25.98 -19.58
CA TYR A 210 -15.91 -26.00 -19.03
C TYR A 210 -16.60 -27.36 -19.22
N GLN A 211 -16.38 -28.04 -20.35
CA GLN A 211 -16.89 -29.40 -20.57
C GLN A 211 -16.32 -30.41 -19.57
N ALA A 212 -15.04 -30.27 -19.19
CA ALA A 212 -14.43 -31.06 -18.13
C ALA A 212 -15.02 -30.76 -16.72
N ALA A 213 -15.50 -29.53 -16.49
CA ALA A 213 -16.16 -29.13 -15.25
C ALA A 213 -17.60 -29.67 -15.12
N LEU A 214 -18.31 -29.79 -16.25
CA LEU A 214 -19.74 -30.13 -16.32
C LEU A 214 -20.15 -31.44 -15.60
N PRO A 215 -19.40 -32.57 -15.67
CA PRO A 215 -19.77 -33.77 -14.94
C PRO A 215 -19.52 -33.66 -13.42
N LEU A 216 -18.70 -32.70 -12.97
CA LEU A 216 -18.27 -32.54 -11.59
C LEU A 216 -19.16 -31.59 -10.78
N ASP A 217 -19.87 -30.67 -11.46
CA ASP A 217 -20.67 -29.64 -10.80
C ASP A 217 -22.15 -30.07 -10.65
N PRO A 218 -22.77 -29.85 -9.46
CA PRO A 218 -24.21 -29.98 -9.31
C PRO A 218 -25.00 -28.92 -10.11
N ASP A 219 -24.45 -27.72 -10.33
CA ASP A 219 -25.06 -26.66 -11.13
C ASP A 219 -24.53 -26.67 -12.58
N LYS A 220 -24.99 -27.66 -13.34
CA LYS A 220 -24.63 -27.84 -14.75
C LYS A 220 -25.17 -26.73 -15.64
N ALA A 221 -26.24 -26.06 -15.24
CA ALA A 221 -26.91 -25.05 -16.06
C ALA A 221 -26.03 -23.81 -16.25
N THR A 222 -25.39 -23.34 -15.18
CA THR A 222 -24.47 -22.19 -15.24
C THR A 222 -23.26 -22.47 -16.13
N ILE A 223 -22.67 -23.67 -16.03
CA ILE A 223 -21.54 -24.08 -16.87
C ILE A 223 -21.97 -24.20 -18.34
N GLN A 224 -23.14 -24.80 -18.60
CA GLN A 224 -23.67 -24.95 -19.95
C GLN A 224 -23.93 -23.58 -20.61
N SER A 225 -24.51 -22.63 -19.87
CA SER A 225 -24.72 -21.25 -20.35
C SER A 225 -23.40 -20.57 -20.76
N ARG A 226 -22.32 -20.80 -20.02
CA ARG A 226 -20.98 -20.28 -20.34
C ARG A 226 -20.41 -20.94 -21.61
N ILE A 227 -20.59 -22.24 -21.77
CA ILE A 227 -20.22 -22.97 -23.00
C ILE A 227 -20.98 -22.40 -24.21
N ASP A 228 -22.29 -22.24 -24.09
CA ASP A 228 -23.16 -21.76 -25.17
C ASP A 228 -22.79 -20.31 -25.56
N SER A 229 -22.54 -19.45 -24.57
CA SER A 229 -22.10 -18.07 -24.78
C SER A 229 -20.78 -17.98 -25.54
N LEU A 230 -19.80 -18.81 -25.17
CA LEU A 230 -18.53 -18.91 -25.88
C LEU A 230 -18.69 -19.48 -27.30
N GLY A 231 -19.57 -20.46 -27.49
CA GLY A 231 -19.92 -21.02 -28.79
C GLY A 231 -20.56 -19.99 -29.74
N GLN A 232 -21.47 -19.17 -29.24
CA GLN A 232 -22.07 -18.05 -30.00
C GLN A 232 -21.03 -16.99 -30.37
N ALA A 233 -20.14 -16.64 -29.43
CA ALA A 233 -19.04 -15.70 -29.70
C ALA A 233 -18.12 -16.22 -30.82
N LYS A 234 -17.79 -17.52 -30.80
CA LYS A 234 -17.02 -18.18 -31.87
C LYS A 234 -17.72 -18.13 -33.23
N ALA A 235 -19.04 -18.37 -33.26
CA ALA A 235 -19.83 -18.36 -34.49
C ALA A 235 -19.89 -16.97 -35.14
N LYS A 236 -20.04 -15.90 -34.35
CA LYS A 236 -20.04 -14.50 -34.84
C LYS A 236 -18.71 -14.13 -35.51
N VAL A 237 -17.58 -14.51 -34.91
CA VAL A 237 -16.25 -14.25 -35.49
C VAL A 237 -16.04 -15.01 -36.81
N LYS A 238 -16.64 -16.20 -36.95
CA LYS A 238 -16.56 -17.00 -38.18
C LYS A 238 -17.45 -16.45 -39.31
N GLY A 239 -18.62 -15.91 -38.98
CA GLY A 239 -19.55 -15.29 -39.94
C GLY A 239 -19.01 -14.01 -40.59
N ASN A 240 -18.26 -13.19 -39.84
CA ASN A 240 -17.61 -11.98 -40.40
C ASN A 240 -16.43 -12.30 -41.34
N ARG A 241 -15.82 -13.50 -41.25
CA ARG A 241 -14.73 -13.91 -42.15
C ARG A 241 -15.21 -14.41 -43.51
N THR A 242 -16.50 -14.68 -43.68
CA THR A 242 -17.07 -15.20 -44.94
C THR A 242 -17.63 -14.12 -45.88
N SER A 243 -17.64 -12.84 -45.46
CA SER A 243 -18.14 -11.72 -46.28
C SER A 243 -17.06 -10.85 -46.92
N ASP A 244 -15.77 -11.01 -46.58
CA ASP A 244 -14.69 -10.19 -47.15
C ASP A 244 -13.60 -11.04 -47.81
N LYS A 245 -13.63 -11.09 -49.14
CA LYS A 245 -12.42 -11.26 -49.95
C LYS A 245 -11.88 -9.85 -50.24
N GLY A 246 -11.05 -9.33 -49.35
CA GLY A 246 -10.41 -8.03 -49.55
C GLY A 246 -9.61 -7.60 -48.33
N GLU A 247 -8.29 -7.64 -48.47
CA GLU A 247 -7.28 -6.89 -47.70
C GLU A 247 -7.16 -7.10 -46.17
N ALA A 248 -5.94 -7.47 -45.78
CA ALA A 248 -5.53 -7.68 -44.40
C ALA A 248 -5.40 -6.35 -43.64
N GLN A 249 -6.45 -5.95 -42.94
CA GLN A 249 -6.35 -5.07 -41.77
C GLN A 249 -6.70 -5.87 -40.52
N ARG A 250 -5.71 -6.11 -39.65
CA ARG A 250 -5.93 -6.62 -38.30
C ARG A 250 -6.54 -5.49 -37.46
N GLU A 251 -7.86 -5.37 -37.47
CA GLU A 251 -8.58 -4.67 -36.42
C GLU A 251 -8.42 -5.43 -35.11
N LYS A 252 -7.89 -4.74 -34.08
CA LYS A 252 -7.93 -5.18 -32.69
C LYS A 252 -9.37 -5.03 -32.18
N SER A 253 -10.26 -5.95 -32.53
CA SER A 253 -11.56 -6.04 -31.88
C SER A 253 -11.37 -6.70 -30.51
N THR A 254 -11.54 -5.92 -29.44
CA THR A 254 -11.64 -6.41 -28.06
C THR A 254 -12.78 -7.43 -27.99
N PRO A 255 -12.58 -8.65 -27.45
CA PRO A 255 -13.67 -9.57 -27.19
C PRO A 255 -14.66 -8.94 -26.20
N PRO A 256 -15.95 -9.35 -26.20
CA PRO A 256 -16.93 -8.78 -25.30
C PRO A 256 -16.47 -8.98 -23.87
N HIS A 257 -16.44 -7.91 -23.07
CA HIS A 257 -16.30 -8.00 -21.62
C HIS A 257 -17.38 -8.94 -21.08
N LEU A 258 -17.00 -10.18 -20.77
CA LEU A 258 -17.82 -11.08 -19.98
C LEU A 258 -17.99 -10.40 -18.62
N LYS A 259 -19.23 -10.02 -18.29
CA LYS A 259 -19.57 -9.59 -16.93
C LYS A 259 -19.19 -10.75 -16.02
N PHE A 260 -18.16 -10.53 -15.20
CA PHE A 260 -17.82 -11.43 -14.11
C PHE A 260 -18.96 -11.35 -13.10
N ASP A 261 -19.54 -12.50 -12.76
CA ASP A 261 -20.64 -12.54 -11.79
C ASP A 261 -20.16 -11.98 -10.46
N ASP A 262 -21.00 -11.13 -9.87
CA ASP A 262 -20.85 -10.58 -8.53
C ASP A 262 -20.94 -11.74 -7.50
N GLU A 263 -19.79 -12.35 -7.20
CA GLU A 263 -19.63 -13.47 -6.25
C GLU A 263 -19.86 -13.05 -4.79
N SER A 264 -20.19 -11.77 -4.53
CA SER A 264 -20.48 -11.25 -3.19
C SER A 264 -21.63 -11.98 -2.46
N LYS A 265 -22.52 -12.68 -3.19
CA LYS A 265 -23.65 -13.45 -2.62
C LYS A 265 -23.34 -14.90 -2.24
N ASN A 266 -22.29 -15.52 -2.78
CA ASN A 266 -21.98 -16.95 -2.54
C ASN A 266 -20.86 -17.19 -1.52
N MET A 267 -20.44 -16.12 -0.84
CA MET A 267 -19.37 -16.14 0.16
C MET A 267 -19.87 -16.39 1.60
N HIS A 268 -21.16 -16.60 1.79
CA HIS A 268 -21.72 -17.03 3.08
C HIS A 268 -21.45 -18.54 3.24
N LEU A 269 -20.75 -18.89 4.33
CA LEU A 269 -20.24 -20.22 4.68
C LEU A 269 -21.07 -21.39 4.14
N GLN A 270 -20.37 -22.34 3.49
CA GLN A 270 -20.74 -23.75 3.51
C GLN A 270 -20.84 -24.22 4.98
N ARG A 271 -22.05 -24.18 5.54
CA ARG A 271 -22.40 -25.10 6.63
C ARG A 271 -22.47 -26.50 6.02
N GLU A 272 -21.43 -27.28 6.21
CA GLU A 272 -21.52 -28.73 6.11
C GLU A 272 -22.46 -29.23 7.22
N SER A 273 -23.75 -29.34 6.89
CA SER A 273 -24.68 -30.12 7.68
C SER A 273 -24.33 -31.59 7.50
N ARG A 274 -23.66 -32.16 8.51
CA ARG A 274 -23.63 -33.61 8.74
C ARG A 274 -25.06 -34.13 8.70
N GLY A 275 -25.33 -35.00 7.73
CA GLY A 275 -26.62 -35.67 7.59
C GLY A 275 -26.95 -36.48 8.84
N TYR A 276 -28.14 -36.24 9.39
CA TYR A 276 -28.91 -37.28 10.03
C TYR A 276 -30.19 -37.47 9.21
N SER A 277 -30.29 -38.67 8.67
CA SER A 277 -31.45 -39.28 8.05
C SER A 277 -32.66 -39.25 8.99
N SER A 278 -33.81 -38.78 8.50
CA SER A 278 -35.09 -39.45 8.73
C SER A 278 -36.13 -39.05 7.67
N GLN A 279 -36.78 -40.08 7.14
CA GLN A 279 -37.82 -40.05 6.11
C GLN A 279 -39.13 -39.47 6.65
N GLY A 280 -39.95 -38.84 5.79
CA GLY A 280 -41.33 -38.51 6.16
C GLY A 280 -42.12 -37.65 5.17
N LYS A 281 -42.52 -38.26 4.06
CA LYS A 281 -43.70 -38.02 3.18
C LYS A 281 -44.65 -36.84 3.47
N GLY A 282 -45.06 -36.14 2.39
CA GLY A 282 -46.50 -35.87 2.12
C GLY A 282 -46.97 -34.41 2.03
N VAL A 283 -47.18 -33.97 0.79
CA VAL A 283 -47.86 -32.77 0.22
C VAL A 283 -49.37 -32.73 0.59
N PRO A 284 -50.20 -31.72 0.21
CA PRO A 284 -50.27 -30.28 0.56
C PRO A 284 -51.66 -29.87 1.14
N GLU A 285 -51.89 -28.60 1.51
CA GLU A 285 -53.17 -27.93 1.18
C GLU A 285 -53.12 -26.41 1.35
N ASN A 286 -53.94 -25.74 0.54
CA ASN A 286 -53.94 -24.32 0.22
C ASN A 286 -55.35 -23.80 0.49
N VAL A 287 -55.57 -22.92 1.48
CA VAL A 287 -56.84 -22.16 1.60
C VAL A 287 -56.62 -20.77 2.19
N THR A 288 -57.12 -19.81 1.42
CA THR A 288 -57.18 -18.36 1.58
C THR A 288 -58.07 -17.82 2.72
N LEU A 289 -57.67 -16.62 3.19
CA LEU A 289 -58.46 -15.51 3.73
C LEU A 289 -59.16 -15.65 5.10
N THR A 290 -58.73 -14.82 6.07
CA THR A 290 -59.49 -13.65 6.57
C THR A 290 -58.72 -12.97 7.72
N SER A 291 -58.57 -11.64 7.61
CA SER A 291 -58.25 -10.71 8.71
C SER A 291 -59.60 -10.21 9.31
N PRO A 292 -59.71 -9.77 10.59
CA PRO A 292 -59.12 -8.47 10.98
C PRO A 292 -58.76 -8.24 12.48
N THR A 293 -57.86 -7.26 12.68
CA THR A 293 -57.74 -6.28 13.80
C THR A 293 -57.83 -6.71 15.28
N SER A 294 -56.79 -6.39 16.07
CA SER A 294 -56.87 -5.30 17.05
C SER A 294 -55.51 -4.98 17.74
N ARG A 295 -55.10 -3.71 17.58
CA ARG A 295 -54.45 -2.76 18.49
C ARG A 295 -53.19 -3.08 19.34
N ASN A 296 -52.21 -2.22 19.04
CA ASN A 296 -51.48 -1.30 19.91
C ASN A 296 -50.24 -1.77 20.69
N GLY A 297 -49.12 -1.11 20.36
CA GLY A 297 -48.38 -0.35 21.37
C GLY A 297 -46.91 -0.70 21.53
N GLY A 298 -46.04 -0.15 20.68
CA GLY A 298 -44.59 -0.17 20.87
C GLY A 298 -43.91 0.89 20.00
N LEU A 299 -43.25 1.84 20.65
CA LEU A 299 -42.70 3.11 20.15
C LEU A 299 -41.69 2.98 18.98
N PRO A 300 -41.55 4.02 18.14
CA PRO A 300 -40.70 3.98 16.96
C PRO A 300 -39.22 4.20 17.28
N MET A 301 -38.40 3.44 16.55
CA MET A 301 -37.00 3.67 16.17
C MET A 301 -36.45 5.06 16.49
N SER A 302 -35.53 5.14 17.45
CA SER A 302 -34.55 6.21 17.54
C SER A 302 -33.33 5.83 16.70
N SER A 303 -33.06 6.61 15.67
CA SER A 303 -31.80 6.67 14.94
C SER A 303 -30.61 6.80 15.90
N SER A 304 -29.78 5.77 16.04
CA SER A 304 -28.50 5.87 16.73
C SER A 304 -27.36 6.05 15.73
N SER A 305 -26.76 7.22 15.85
CA SER A 305 -25.50 7.71 15.30
C SER A 305 -24.41 6.65 15.10
N SER A 306 -23.75 6.76 13.94
CA SER A 306 -22.54 6.07 13.50
C SER A 306 -21.46 6.00 14.60
N GLN A 307 -21.25 4.82 15.18
CA GLN A 307 -20.00 4.52 15.87
C GLN A 307 -18.96 4.12 14.84
N LYS A 308 -17.93 4.94 14.69
CA LYS A 308 -16.79 4.72 13.78
C LYS A 308 -15.98 3.53 14.29
N SER A 309 -15.84 2.47 13.49
CA SER A 309 -14.95 1.36 13.82
C SER A 309 -13.49 1.67 13.41
N PRO A 310 -12.47 1.06 14.06
CA PRO A 310 -11.06 1.31 13.74
C PRO A 310 -10.69 1.07 12.27
N SER A 311 -11.28 0.04 11.63
CA SER A 311 -11.03 -0.25 10.21
C SER A 311 -11.69 0.78 9.29
N ASP A 312 -12.81 1.40 9.69
CA ASP A 312 -13.47 2.43 8.88
C ASP A 312 -12.58 3.66 8.68
N GLU A 313 -11.83 4.07 9.71
CA GLU A 313 -10.92 5.22 9.58
C GLU A 313 -9.68 4.85 8.75
N GLN A 314 -9.15 3.63 8.86
CA GLN A 314 -8.08 3.17 7.97
C GLN A 314 -8.52 3.12 6.49
N VAL A 315 -9.71 2.60 6.21
CA VAL A 315 -10.28 2.52 4.85
C VAL A 315 -10.52 3.92 4.28
N LYS A 316 -11.06 4.84 5.08
CA LYS A 316 -11.20 6.24 4.67
C LYS A 316 -9.86 6.90 4.40
N GLY A 317 -8.84 6.60 5.23
CA GLY A 317 -7.47 7.08 5.03
C GLY A 317 -6.87 6.59 3.72
N ASN A 318 -7.00 5.30 3.41
CA ASN A 318 -6.55 4.71 2.14
C ASN A 318 -7.28 5.34 0.95
N LYS A 319 -8.60 5.46 1.02
CA LYS A 319 -9.40 6.09 -0.03
C LYS A 319 -9.03 7.55 -0.26
N ALA A 320 -8.83 8.31 0.81
CA ALA A 320 -8.37 9.69 0.74
C ALA A 320 -6.97 9.78 0.12
N PHE A 321 -6.08 8.85 0.46
CA PHE A 321 -4.73 8.77 -0.12
C PHE A 321 -4.77 8.49 -1.63
N GLU A 322 -5.63 7.56 -2.08
CA GLU A 322 -5.80 7.19 -3.49
C GLU A 322 -6.31 8.34 -4.36
N VAL A 323 -7.25 9.13 -3.84
CA VAL A 323 -7.76 10.32 -4.55
C VAL A 323 -6.80 11.52 -4.45
N GLY A 324 -5.66 11.38 -3.77
CA GLY A 324 -4.66 12.42 -3.60
C GLY A 324 -5.00 13.45 -2.51
N ASP A 325 -6.05 13.24 -1.72
CA ASP A 325 -6.36 14.07 -0.55
C ASP A 325 -5.53 13.61 0.66
N PHE A 326 -4.26 13.97 0.62
CA PHE A 326 -3.29 13.56 1.64
C PHE A 326 -3.60 14.16 3.03
N LYS A 327 -4.29 15.31 3.09
CA LYS A 327 -4.67 15.93 4.38
C LYS A 327 -5.76 15.12 5.08
N ALA A 328 -6.81 14.75 4.35
CA ALA A 328 -7.84 13.87 4.87
C ALA A 328 -7.26 12.47 5.20
N ALA A 329 -6.33 11.97 4.38
CA ALA A 329 -5.64 10.71 4.65
C ALA A 329 -4.89 10.75 6.00
N ILE A 330 -4.15 11.82 6.29
CA ILE A 330 -3.44 12.00 7.56
C ILE A 330 -4.40 12.03 8.75
N GLU A 331 -5.54 12.73 8.63
CA GLU A 331 -6.54 12.80 9.69
C GLU A 331 -7.11 11.40 10.00
N HIS A 332 -7.51 10.68 8.96
CA HIS A 332 -8.05 9.34 9.07
C HIS A 332 -7.03 8.33 9.60
N TYR A 333 -5.77 8.36 9.13
CA TYR A 333 -4.72 7.52 9.69
C TYR A 333 -4.39 7.88 11.14
N SER A 334 -4.42 9.17 11.50
CA SER A 334 -4.19 9.59 12.89
C SER A 334 -5.30 9.11 13.81
N ASN A 335 -6.56 9.15 13.36
CA ASN A 335 -7.68 8.55 14.08
C ASN A 335 -7.52 7.04 14.18
N ALA A 336 -7.14 6.35 13.09
CA ALA A 336 -6.89 4.90 13.11
C ALA A 336 -5.79 4.50 14.11
N ILE A 337 -4.70 5.27 14.19
CA ILE A 337 -3.59 5.04 15.14
C ILE A 337 -4.02 5.20 16.60
N LEU A 338 -5.02 6.05 16.90
CA LEU A 338 -5.57 6.14 18.26
C LEU A 338 -6.25 4.83 18.70
N PHE A 339 -6.78 4.07 17.74
CA PHE A 339 -7.42 2.79 18.00
C PHE A 339 -6.42 1.63 17.99
N ASP A 340 -5.45 1.65 17.08
CA ASP A 340 -4.41 0.63 16.95
C ASP A 340 -3.00 1.25 16.87
N PRO A 341 -2.40 1.57 18.04
CA PRO A 341 -1.10 2.23 18.11
C PRO A 341 0.09 1.29 17.84
N LEU A 342 -0.12 -0.01 17.65
CA LEU A 342 0.94 -0.99 17.39
C LEU A 342 1.03 -1.40 15.91
N ASN A 343 0.09 -0.95 15.09
CA ASN A 343 0.05 -1.27 13.67
C ASN A 343 1.00 -0.41 12.85
N HIS A 344 2.17 -0.98 12.55
CA HIS A 344 3.23 -0.39 11.73
C HIS A 344 2.76 0.05 10.33
N ILE A 345 1.71 -0.54 9.77
CA ILE A 345 1.18 -0.19 8.44
C ILE A 345 0.54 1.20 8.46
N LEU A 346 -0.18 1.54 9.54
CA LEU A 346 -0.80 2.85 9.69
C LEU A 346 0.26 3.96 9.74
N PHE A 347 1.36 3.72 10.48
CA PHE A 347 2.50 4.63 10.49
C PHE A 347 3.18 4.71 9.12
N SER A 348 3.34 3.59 8.40
CA SER A 348 3.87 3.61 7.02
C SER A 348 2.99 4.42 6.06
N ASN A 349 1.67 4.27 6.14
CA ASN A 349 0.74 4.93 5.24
C ASN A 349 0.61 6.42 5.57
N ARG A 350 0.60 6.77 6.86
CA ARG A 350 0.63 8.18 7.29
C ARG A 350 1.97 8.84 6.96
N SER A 351 3.10 8.14 7.11
CA SER A 351 4.41 8.59 6.65
C SER A 351 4.41 8.89 5.15
N ALA A 352 3.81 8.02 4.33
CA ALA A 352 3.66 8.25 2.89
C ALA A 352 2.79 9.49 2.60
N ALA A 353 1.71 9.72 3.36
CA ALA A 353 0.85 10.89 3.21
C ALA A 353 1.58 12.19 3.58
N TYR A 354 2.36 12.17 4.66
CA TYR A 354 3.24 13.28 5.03
C TYR A 354 4.32 13.54 3.97
N ALA A 355 4.93 12.50 3.43
CA ALA A 355 5.92 12.59 2.35
C ALA A 355 5.31 13.23 1.08
N SER A 356 4.08 12.84 0.71
CA SER A 356 3.36 13.45 -0.42
C SER A 356 3.08 14.95 -0.23
N LEU A 357 2.95 15.41 1.02
CA LEU A 357 2.82 16.83 1.36
C LEU A 357 4.16 17.54 1.62
N ARG A 358 5.29 16.86 1.41
CA ARG A 358 6.65 17.34 1.73
C ARG A 358 6.85 17.68 3.22
N MET A 359 6.06 17.06 4.09
CA MET A 359 6.17 17.17 5.55
C MET A 359 7.20 16.15 6.06
N TRP A 360 8.47 16.37 5.74
CA TRP A 360 9.52 15.36 5.88
C TRP A 360 9.81 14.98 7.34
N ASP A 361 9.80 15.94 8.27
CA ASP A 361 10.04 15.67 9.70
C ASP A 361 8.99 14.70 10.28
N GLN A 362 7.73 14.88 9.89
CA GLN A 362 6.61 14.02 10.29
C GLN A 362 6.70 12.65 9.60
N ALA A 363 7.06 12.63 8.31
CA ALA A 363 7.29 11.39 7.57
C ALA A 363 8.45 10.56 8.18
N ILE A 364 9.51 11.20 8.64
CA ILE A 364 10.64 10.57 9.34
C ILE A 364 10.19 9.98 10.68
N LYS A 365 9.44 10.74 11.49
CA LYS A 365 8.92 10.25 12.78
C LYS A 365 8.07 8.98 12.59
N ASP A 366 7.13 9.00 11.65
CA ASP A 366 6.24 7.87 11.42
C ASP A 366 6.96 6.68 10.76
N SER A 367 7.91 6.92 9.86
CA SER A 367 8.69 5.83 9.27
C SER A 367 9.65 5.18 10.26
N ASN A 368 10.26 5.96 11.17
CA ASN A 368 11.05 5.42 12.28
C ASN A 368 10.20 4.58 13.23
N GLU A 369 8.98 5.04 13.55
CA GLU A 369 8.06 4.28 14.41
C GLU A 369 7.58 3.00 13.72
N CYS A 370 7.32 3.05 12.42
CA CYS A 370 7.00 1.89 11.59
C CYS A 370 8.11 0.81 11.66
N VAL A 371 9.38 1.21 11.45
CA VAL A 371 10.53 0.30 11.54
C VAL A 371 10.78 -0.18 12.97
N ARG A 372 10.51 0.65 13.99
CA ARG A 372 10.61 0.26 15.40
C ARG A 372 9.58 -0.81 15.77
N LEU A 373 8.35 -0.68 15.26
CA LEU A 373 7.26 -1.63 15.49
C LEU A 373 7.46 -2.93 14.72
N GLN A 374 7.96 -2.88 13.48
CA GLN A 374 8.25 -4.08 12.68
C GLN A 374 9.63 -4.01 11.99
N PRO A 375 10.72 -4.40 12.69
CA PRO A 375 12.08 -4.29 12.17
C PRO A 375 12.43 -5.22 11.02
N SER A 376 11.61 -6.24 10.74
CA SER A 376 11.82 -7.20 9.64
C SER A 376 11.06 -6.85 8.35
N TRP A 377 10.34 -5.73 8.32
CA TRP A 377 9.51 -5.35 7.18
C TRP A 377 10.24 -4.39 6.23
N ALA A 378 10.70 -4.92 5.10
CA ALA A 378 11.50 -4.16 4.10
C ALA A 378 10.80 -2.87 3.62
N LYS A 379 9.46 -2.86 3.51
CA LYS A 379 8.70 -1.67 3.09
C LYS A 379 8.77 -0.52 4.11
N GLY A 380 8.92 -0.82 5.41
CA GLY A 380 9.12 0.19 6.44
C GLY A 380 10.43 0.97 6.21
N TYR A 381 11.50 0.25 5.88
CA TYR A 381 12.78 0.86 5.50
C TYR A 381 12.72 1.62 4.17
N CYS A 382 11.87 1.17 3.23
CA CYS A 382 11.59 1.95 2.01
C CYS A 382 10.93 3.30 2.35
N ARG A 383 9.93 3.34 3.25
CA ARG A 383 9.31 4.59 3.72
C ARG A 383 10.31 5.49 4.45
N GLN A 384 11.15 4.89 5.29
CA GLN A 384 12.20 5.58 6.02
C GLN A 384 13.22 6.21 5.08
N GLY A 385 13.69 5.48 4.08
CA GLY A 385 14.59 6.01 3.07
C GLY A 385 13.98 7.15 2.27
N VAL A 386 12.70 7.04 1.86
CA VAL A 386 11.98 8.12 1.15
C VAL A 386 11.85 9.37 2.01
N ALA A 387 11.59 9.21 3.31
CA ALA A 387 11.45 10.33 4.23
C ALA A 387 12.79 11.05 4.46
N TYR A 388 13.90 10.31 4.65
CA TYR A 388 15.24 10.88 4.76
C TYR A 388 15.72 11.51 3.45
N GLU A 389 15.43 10.89 2.30
CA GLU A 389 15.78 11.43 0.98
C GLU A 389 15.03 12.75 0.72
N GLY A 390 13.74 12.81 1.01
CA GLY A 390 12.94 14.03 0.91
C GLY A 390 13.43 15.16 1.82
N ASN A 391 13.99 14.80 2.99
CA ASN A 391 14.62 15.75 3.91
C ASN A 391 16.03 16.20 3.50
N GLY A 392 16.65 15.54 2.52
CA GLY A 392 18.02 15.78 2.08
C GLY A 392 19.10 15.01 2.86
N ASP A 393 18.73 14.16 3.81
CA ASP A 393 19.66 13.34 4.60
C ASP A 393 20.06 12.06 3.85
N LEU A 394 20.73 12.22 2.70
CA LEU A 394 21.05 11.14 1.77
C LEU A 394 21.81 9.97 2.41
N ARG A 395 22.68 10.24 3.40
CA ARG A 395 23.41 9.18 4.12
C ARG A 395 22.49 8.29 4.96
N LEU A 396 21.45 8.87 5.58
CA LEU A 396 20.48 8.10 6.34
C LEU A 396 19.50 7.38 5.40
N ALA A 397 19.18 7.98 4.26
CA ALA A 397 18.38 7.34 3.21
C ALA A 397 19.09 6.09 2.65
N GLU A 398 20.39 6.18 2.34
CA GLU A 398 21.23 5.07 1.90
C GLU A 398 21.20 3.93 2.91
N ALA A 399 21.51 4.21 4.18
CA ALA A 399 21.52 3.20 5.24
C ALA A 399 20.15 2.53 5.43
N ALA A 400 19.05 3.30 5.32
CA ALA A 400 17.71 2.73 5.37
C ALA A 400 17.44 1.80 4.17
N TYR A 401 17.81 2.22 2.95
CA TYR A 401 17.62 1.39 1.76
C TYR A 401 18.48 0.12 1.76
N GLU A 402 19.75 0.22 2.18
CA GLU A 402 20.62 -0.96 2.38
C GLU A 402 19.99 -1.93 3.38
N LYS A 403 19.48 -1.42 4.51
CA LYS A 403 18.83 -2.27 5.52
C LYS A 403 17.55 -2.93 5.00
N GLY A 404 16.80 -2.22 4.16
CA GLY A 404 15.66 -2.79 3.44
C GLY A 404 16.08 -3.93 2.50
N LEU A 405 17.18 -3.76 1.75
CA LEU A 405 17.71 -4.77 0.84
C LEU A 405 18.33 -5.97 1.54
N GLU A 406 18.85 -5.80 2.76
CA GLU A 406 19.26 -6.94 3.58
C GLU A 406 18.07 -7.86 3.91
N LEU A 407 16.86 -7.30 4.04
CA LEU A 407 15.64 -8.03 4.37
C LEU A 407 14.93 -8.58 3.13
N ASP A 408 14.96 -7.83 2.03
CA ASP A 408 14.37 -8.20 0.74
C ASP A 408 15.31 -7.81 -0.42
N PRO A 409 16.30 -8.68 -0.76
CA PRO A 409 17.31 -8.36 -1.77
C PRO A 409 16.74 -8.15 -3.18
N GLU A 410 15.61 -8.78 -3.50
CA GLU A 410 14.96 -8.72 -4.82
C GLU A 410 14.02 -7.51 -4.97
N ASN A 411 13.93 -6.66 -3.95
CA ASN A 411 13.05 -5.50 -3.96
C ASN A 411 13.55 -4.40 -4.91
N ALA A 412 13.04 -4.42 -6.15
CA ALA A 412 13.42 -3.47 -7.19
C ALA A 412 13.28 -1.99 -6.76
N LEU A 413 12.28 -1.64 -5.94
CA LEU A 413 12.11 -0.26 -5.45
C LEU A 413 13.25 0.15 -4.51
N LEU A 414 13.67 -0.73 -3.61
CA LEU A 414 14.80 -0.47 -2.71
C LEU A 414 16.12 -0.43 -3.49
N GLN A 415 16.32 -1.31 -4.47
CA GLN A 415 17.52 -1.29 -5.33
C GLN A 415 17.61 0.02 -6.14
N ILE A 416 16.50 0.43 -6.75
CA ILE A 416 16.41 1.69 -7.52
C ILE A 416 16.62 2.90 -6.59
N SER A 417 16.02 2.89 -5.40
CA SER A 417 16.13 4.01 -4.46
C SER A 417 17.52 4.13 -3.85
N LEU A 418 18.16 3.00 -3.52
CA LEU A 418 19.56 2.96 -3.10
C LEU A 418 20.48 3.47 -4.21
N PHE A 419 20.31 2.98 -5.45
CA PHE A 419 21.10 3.44 -6.60
C PHE A 419 20.91 4.94 -6.85
N ARG A 420 19.68 5.45 -6.73
CA ARG A 420 19.38 6.89 -6.85
C ARG A 420 20.12 7.72 -5.80
N VAL A 421 20.10 7.30 -4.54
CA VAL A 421 20.75 8.01 -3.43
C VAL A 421 22.28 7.93 -3.53
N CYS A 422 22.84 6.77 -3.92
CA CYS A 422 24.29 6.57 -4.05
C CYS A 422 24.91 7.26 -5.27
N VAL A 423 24.13 7.54 -6.32
CA VAL A 423 24.58 8.10 -7.62
C VAL A 423 24.01 9.52 -7.88
N GLY A 424 23.36 10.13 -6.88
CA GLY A 424 22.96 11.54 -6.86
C GLY A 424 24.16 12.51 -6.82
N PRO A 425 23.95 13.84 -6.98
CA PRO A 425 25.03 14.78 -7.28
C PRO A 425 26.09 14.79 -6.18
N ALA A 426 27.34 14.58 -6.59
CA ALA A 426 28.61 14.71 -5.86
C ALA A 426 28.53 14.54 -4.33
N ARG A 427 28.93 13.35 -3.84
CA ARG A 427 29.42 13.20 -2.47
C ARG A 427 30.62 14.13 -2.27
N ASP A 428 30.49 15.10 -1.38
CA ASP A 428 31.64 15.69 -0.69
C ASP A 428 32.30 14.60 0.17
N THR A 429 33.22 13.86 -0.46
CA THR A 429 33.99 12.79 0.17
C THR A 429 35.07 13.39 1.05
N LYS A 430 34.72 13.70 2.30
CA LYS A 430 35.69 13.85 3.39
C LYS A 430 35.45 12.80 4.49
N ALA A 431 35.74 11.54 4.19
CA ALA A 431 36.21 10.52 5.15
C ALA A 431 36.73 9.28 4.41
N PRO A 432 37.82 8.64 4.87
CA PRO A 432 38.56 7.63 4.12
C PRO A 432 37.89 6.25 4.17
N PRO A 433 38.16 5.38 3.17
CA PRO A 433 37.51 4.08 3.06
C PRO A 433 38.08 3.10 4.09
N LYS A 434 37.22 2.32 4.75
CA LYS A 434 37.62 1.07 5.38
C LYS A 434 37.68 -0.02 4.31
N ALA A 435 38.89 -0.53 4.12
CA ALA A 435 39.22 -1.58 3.18
C ALA A 435 38.59 -2.91 3.56
N THR A 436 38.10 -3.64 2.55
CA THR A 436 38.34 -5.08 2.43
C THR A 436 38.57 -5.40 0.97
N ALA A 437 39.76 -5.93 0.71
CA ALA A 437 40.31 -6.26 -0.58
C ALA A 437 39.89 -7.66 -1.04
N GLN A 438 39.74 -7.82 -2.35
CA GLN A 438 40.22 -8.94 -3.18
C GLN A 438 39.82 -8.58 -4.63
N ALA A 439 40.67 -7.89 -5.39
CA ALA A 439 41.73 -8.47 -6.23
C ALA A 439 41.19 -9.45 -7.28
N ASN A 440 41.06 -8.99 -8.53
CA ASN A 440 41.99 -9.45 -9.55
C ASN A 440 42.07 -8.49 -10.75
N GLU A 441 43.32 -8.25 -11.10
CA GLU A 441 43.83 -7.35 -12.12
C GLU A 441 43.58 -7.86 -13.54
N ARG A 442 43.47 -6.94 -14.49
CA ARG A 442 44.36 -6.90 -15.66
C ARG A 442 44.34 -5.51 -16.28
N LYS A 443 45.52 -4.89 -16.23
CA LYS A 443 45.91 -3.68 -16.96
C LYS A 443 46.02 -4.01 -18.45
N ASP A 444 45.70 -3.05 -19.31
CA ASP A 444 46.66 -2.51 -20.27
C ASP A 444 46.19 -1.12 -20.76
N THR A 445 47.18 -0.27 -21.01
CA THR A 445 47.11 1.19 -21.10
C THR A 445 47.26 1.70 -22.54
N GLN A 446 46.36 2.64 -22.92
CA GLN A 446 46.56 3.88 -23.72
C GLN A 446 47.11 3.83 -25.18
N PRO A 447 47.01 4.91 -25.99
CA PRO A 447 46.16 6.13 -25.92
C PRO A 447 45.39 6.45 -27.24
N LEU A 448 44.51 7.45 -27.17
CA LEU A 448 43.88 8.12 -28.31
C LEU A 448 44.92 8.67 -29.32
N ASN A 449 44.61 8.55 -30.62
CA ASN A 449 45.04 9.56 -31.59
C ASN A 449 43.98 9.80 -32.68
N THR A 450 43.86 11.08 -33.01
CA THR A 450 43.02 11.74 -33.99
C THR A 450 43.36 11.38 -35.45
N ALA A 451 42.36 11.28 -36.32
CA ALA A 451 42.29 12.00 -37.61
C ALA A 451 41.08 11.53 -38.43
N ALA A 452 40.37 12.51 -38.98
CA ALA A 452 39.29 12.30 -39.93
C ALA A 452 39.81 11.73 -41.25
N HIS A 453 39.27 10.59 -41.69
CA HIS A 453 39.12 10.27 -43.11
C HIS A 453 37.85 9.47 -43.37
N LYS A 454 37.17 9.92 -44.42
CA LYS A 454 35.93 9.41 -45.00
C LYS A 454 36.24 8.02 -45.59
N ILE A 455 35.70 6.95 -45.02
CA ILE A 455 35.75 5.60 -45.59
C ILE A 455 34.36 4.98 -45.49
N GLU A 456 34.03 4.32 -46.59
CA GLU A 456 32.79 3.64 -46.98
C GLU A 456 32.25 2.63 -45.96
N GLU A 457 30.97 2.32 -46.17
CA GLU A 457 30.20 1.26 -45.52
C GLU A 457 31.01 -0.02 -45.27
N VAL A 458 31.11 -0.41 -44.00
CA VAL A 458 31.20 -1.82 -43.61
C VAL A 458 30.19 -2.05 -42.48
N HIS A 459 29.00 -2.50 -42.86
CA HIS A 459 28.15 -3.26 -41.96
C HIS A 459 28.92 -4.51 -41.50
N THR A 460 29.05 -4.70 -40.19
CA THR A 460 28.31 -5.74 -39.44
C THR A 460 28.83 -5.81 -38.00
N ALA A 461 28.36 -4.94 -37.12
CA ALA A 461 28.18 -5.32 -35.71
C ALA A 461 26.77 -5.90 -35.62
N THR A 462 26.66 -7.22 -35.67
CA THR A 462 25.37 -7.89 -35.48
C THR A 462 24.89 -7.61 -34.06
N SER A 463 23.91 -6.71 -33.93
CA SER A 463 23.11 -6.53 -32.72
C SER A 463 22.73 -7.89 -32.15
N SER A 464 22.95 -8.09 -30.86
CA SER A 464 22.63 -9.36 -30.22
C SER A 464 21.13 -9.64 -30.39
N LYS A 465 20.78 -10.88 -30.73
CA LYS A 465 19.38 -11.33 -30.76
C LYS A 465 18.67 -11.01 -29.44
N ALA A 466 19.38 -11.13 -28.31
CA ALA A 466 18.87 -10.79 -26.99
C ALA A 466 18.53 -9.29 -26.86
N SER A 467 19.42 -8.40 -27.33
CA SER A 467 19.16 -6.95 -27.38
C SER A 467 17.95 -6.62 -28.25
N ALA A 468 17.85 -7.23 -29.43
CA ALA A 468 16.72 -7.02 -30.32
C ALA A 468 15.38 -7.48 -29.71
N ASP A 469 15.36 -8.64 -29.05
CA ASP A 469 14.18 -9.18 -28.37
C ASP A 469 13.77 -8.31 -27.17
N ALA A 470 14.73 -7.91 -26.33
CA ALA A 470 14.49 -7.01 -25.19
C ALA A 470 14.00 -5.63 -25.64
N LYS A 471 14.56 -5.07 -26.72
CA LYS A 471 14.06 -3.83 -27.34
C LYS A 471 12.61 -3.95 -27.80
N MET A 472 12.22 -5.08 -28.41
CA MET A 472 10.84 -5.31 -28.84
C MET A 472 9.89 -5.36 -27.65
N LYS A 473 10.27 -6.08 -26.57
CA LYS A 473 9.52 -6.12 -25.32
C LYS A 473 9.39 -4.72 -24.69
N GLY A 474 10.47 -3.95 -24.66
CA GLY A 474 10.48 -2.57 -24.16
C GLY A 474 9.55 -1.65 -24.97
N ASN A 475 9.59 -1.73 -26.31
CA ASN A 475 8.69 -0.97 -27.17
C ASN A 475 7.22 -1.40 -27.03
N GLU A 476 6.96 -2.67 -26.74
CA GLU A 476 5.61 -3.17 -26.46
C GLU A 476 5.10 -2.68 -25.10
N ALA A 477 5.91 -2.80 -24.04
CA ALA A 477 5.61 -2.27 -22.71
C ALA A 477 5.37 -0.74 -22.77
N PHE A 478 6.19 -0.01 -23.53
CA PHE A 478 6.01 1.43 -23.74
C PHE A 478 4.66 1.74 -24.40
N ARG A 479 4.25 0.97 -25.43
CA ARG A 479 2.94 1.11 -26.08
C ARG A 479 1.77 0.76 -25.15
N ARG A 480 1.99 -0.13 -24.18
CA ARG A 480 1.01 -0.49 -23.14
C ARG A 480 0.97 0.50 -21.97
N LYS A 481 1.82 1.55 -21.99
CA LYS A 481 2.01 2.52 -20.88
C LYS A 481 2.58 1.90 -19.60
N GLU A 482 3.18 0.72 -19.69
CA GLU A 482 3.89 0.06 -18.59
C GLU A 482 5.33 0.60 -18.55
N PHE A 483 5.48 1.89 -18.26
CA PHE A 483 6.76 2.59 -18.43
C PHE A 483 7.89 2.01 -17.55
N SER A 484 7.59 1.59 -16.32
CA SER A 484 8.59 0.94 -15.45
C SER A 484 9.12 -0.37 -16.03
N LEU A 485 8.23 -1.18 -16.63
CA LEU A 485 8.61 -2.42 -17.29
C LEU A 485 9.38 -2.14 -18.60
N ALA A 486 9.00 -1.10 -19.34
CA ALA A 486 9.72 -0.66 -20.52
C ALA A 486 11.16 -0.23 -20.19
N VAL A 487 11.39 0.48 -19.07
CA VAL A 487 12.74 0.81 -18.58
C VAL A 487 13.57 -0.45 -18.33
N ALA A 488 12.99 -1.47 -17.68
CA ALA A 488 13.68 -2.73 -17.40
C ALA A 488 14.13 -3.41 -18.70
N PHE A 489 13.22 -3.57 -19.66
CA PHE A 489 13.55 -4.18 -20.95
C PHE A 489 14.53 -3.36 -21.80
N PHE A 490 14.46 -2.03 -21.77
CA PHE A 490 15.46 -1.22 -22.44
C PHE A 490 16.84 -1.29 -21.76
N SER A 491 16.88 -1.47 -20.45
CA SER A 491 18.14 -1.66 -19.71
C SER A 491 18.76 -3.03 -20.02
N GLU A 492 17.95 -4.09 -20.02
CA GLU A 492 18.37 -5.43 -20.49
C GLU A 492 18.88 -5.36 -21.94
N ALA A 493 18.21 -4.62 -22.82
CA ALA A 493 18.66 -4.44 -24.20
C ALA A 493 20.02 -3.73 -24.28
N LEU A 494 20.25 -2.72 -23.44
CA LEU A 494 21.51 -1.97 -23.39
C LEU A 494 22.67 -2.83 -22.87
N GLU A 495 22.43 -3.69 -21.89
CA GLU A 495 23.46 -4.61 -21.36
C GLU A 495 23.92 -5.64 -22.40
N ASN A 496 23.02 -6.03 -23.30
CA ASN A 496 23.28 -7.03 -24.33
C ASN A 496 23.64 -6.41 -25.70
N GLU A 497 23.83 -5.10 -25.77
CA GLU A 497 24.13 -4.40 -27.01
C GLU A 497 25.54 -3.82 -27.02
N SER A 498 26.21 -3.95 -28.16
CA SER A 498 27.57 -3.45 -28.34
C SER A 498 27.66 -2.46 -29.51
N ASP A 499 26.67 -2.45 -30.40
CA ASP A 499 26.63 -1.52 -31.53
C ASP A 499 26.31 -0.09 -31.05
N PRO A 500 27.22 0.89 -31.25
CA PRO A 500 27.02 2.28 -30.78
C PRO A 500 25.78 2.95 -31.35
N HIS A 501 25.39 2.55 -32.56
CA HIS A 501 24.26 3.08 -33.29
C HIS A 501 22.94 2.58 -32.68
N VAL A 502 22.85 1.31 -32.29
CA VAL A 502 21.71 0.71 -31.58
C VAL A 502 21.66 1.17 -30.12
N LEU A 503 22.81 1.30 -29.45
CA LEU A 503 22.89 1.86 -28.09
C LEU A 503 22.27 3.26 -28.02
N ALA A 504 22.62 4.15 -28.95
CA ALA A 504 22.02 5.49 -29.01
C ALA A 504 20.49 5.44 -29.17
N LEU A 505 19.97 4.51 -29.98
CA LEU A 505 18.53 4.32 -30.15
C LEU A 505 17.85 3.85 -28.86
N LEU A 506 18.44 2.86 -28.18
CA LEU A 506 17.94 2.31 -26.92
C LEU A 506 17.94 3.37 -25.80
N LEU A 507 19.02 4.14 -25.69
CA LEU A 507 19.12 5.27 -24.75
C LEU A 507 18.07 6.34 -25.04
N SER A 508 17.83 6.68 -26.31
CA SER A 508 16.75 7.59 -26.69
C SER A 508 15.36 7.05 -26.29
N ASN A 509 15.13 5.75 -26.40
CA ASN A 509 13.87 5.12 -26.00
C ASN A 509 13.71 5.08 -24.48
N ARG A 510 14.78 4.73 -23.75
CA ARG A 510 14.76 4.72 -22.28
C ARG A 510 14.65 6.12 -21.70
N SER A 511 15.34 7.12 -22.27
CA SER A 511 15.17 8.55 -21.94
C SER A 511 13.73 9.01 -22.10
N ALA A 512 13.07 8.66 -23.22
CA ALA A 512 11.65 8.97 -23.42
C ALA A 512 10.76 8.32 -22.36
N THR A 513 11.10 7.10 -21.95
CA THR A 513 10.37 6.34 -20.93
C THR A 513 10.56 6.95 -19.54
N TYR A 514 11.78 7.38 -19.19
CA TYR A 514 12.05 8.11 -17.96
C TYR A 514 11.31 9.44 -17.89
N ALA A 515 11.19 10.16 -19.01
CA ALA A 515 10.40 11.39 -19.08
C ALA A 515 8.91 11.13 -18.78
N GLN A 516 8.33 10.00 -19.22
CA GLN A 516 6.94 9.62 -18.87
C GLN A 516 6.76 9.28 -17.39
N LEU A 517 7.85 8.89 -16.70
CA LEU A 517 7.87 8.60 -15.26
C LEU A 517 8.22 9.83 -14.40
N ASN A 518 8.38 11.02 -15.00
CA ASN A 518 8.88 12.23 -14.35
C ASN A 518 10.29 12.08 -13.73
N LEU A 519 11.10 11.14 -14.23
CA LEU A 519 12.48 10.91 -13.80
C LEU A 519 13.44 11.69 -14.70
N PHE A 520 13.33 13.02 -14.67
CA PHE A 520 13.98 13.89 -15.66
C PHE A 520 15.51 13.90 -15.58
N ASP A 521 16.11 13.70 -14.41
CA ASP A 521 17.57 13.58 -14.27
C ASP A 521 18.13 12.35 -15.01
N LEU A 522 17.42 11.21 -14.92
CA LEU A 522 17.80 9.98 -15.64
C LEU A 522 17.53 10.12 -17.14
N ALA A 523 16.41 10.76 -17.49
CA ALA A 523 16.11 11.07 -18.89
C ALA A 523 17.20 11.94 -19.53
N LEU A 524 17.74 12.92 -18.79
CA LEU A 524 18.83 13.78 -19.23
C LEU A 524 20.14 13.00 -19.41
N LYS A 525 20.52 12.16 -18.44
CA LYS A 525 21.73 11.31 -18.53
C LYS A 525 21.69 10.42 -19.78
N ASP A 526 20.57 9.75 -20.04
CA ASP A 526 20.42 8.90 -21.23
C ASP A 526 20.41 9.72 -22.53
N ALA A 527 19.84 10.94 -22.51
CA ALA A 527 19.84 11.83 -23.66
C ALA A 527 21.25 12.36 -23.98
N ASP A 528 22.03 12.73 -22.97
CA ASP A 528 23.42 13.17 -23.13
C ASP A 528 24.28 12.04 -23.67
N ARG A 529 24.16 10.84 -23.10
CA ARG A 529 24.88 9.66 -23.61
C ARG A 529 24.47 9.30 -25.04
N CYS A 530 23.20 9.49 -25.39
CA CYS A 530 22.71 9.33 -26.77
C CYS A 530 23.38 10.33 -27.73
N ILE A 531 23.53 11.60 -27.33
CA ILE A 531 24.19 12.64 -28.12
C ILE A 531 25.69 12.36 -28.26
N GLU A 532 26.34 11.85 -27.21
CA GLU A 532 27.76 11.44 -27.27
C GLU A 532 27.99 10.34 -28.31
N LEU A 533 27.09 9.35 -28.38
CA LEU A 533 27.18 8.25 -29.34
C LEU A 533 26.76 8.66 -30.76
N ARG A 534 25.82 9.62 -30.89
CA ARG A 534 25.30 10.10 -32.17
C ARG A 534 25.08 11.61 -32.14
N LEU A 535 26.16 12.36 -32.36
CA LEU A 535 26.16 13.83 -32.29
C LEU A 535 25.20 14.49 -33.30
N ASN A 536 25.10 13.93 -34.50
CA ASN A 536 24.28 14.46 -35.60
C ASN A 536 22.88 13.84 -35.66
N TRP A 537 22.27 13.55 -34.52
CA TRP A 537 20.93 12.96 -34.47
C TRP A 537 19.95 13.84 -33.68
N ALA A 538 19.00 14.45 -34.40
CA ALA A 538 18.02 15.39 -33.84
C ALA A 538 17.23 14.82 -32.64
N LYS A 539 16.92 13.52 -32.66
CA LYS A 539 16.17 12.85 -31.58
C LYS A 539 16.90 12.90 -30.24
N GLY A 540 18.23 12.77 -30.19
CA GLY A 540 18.99 12.86 -28.94
C GLY A 540 18.86 14.25 -28.29
N ARG A 541 19.05 15.31 -29.09
CA ARG A 541 18.86 16.71 -28.67
C ARG A 541 17.42 17.02 -28.25
N HIS A 542 16.45 16.44 -28.93
CA HIS A 542 15.04 16.55 -28.54
C HIS A 542 14.78 15.91 -27.17
N ARG A 543 15.30 14.71 -26.91
CA ARG A 543 15.18 14.05 -25.59
C ARG A 543 15.82 14.88 -24.47
N GLN A 544 17.01 15.43 -24.73
CA GLN A 544 17.72 16.34 -23.82
C GLN A 544 16.85 17.55 -23.48
N ALA A 545 16.23 18.18 -24.49
CA ALA A 545 15.37 19.34 -24.30
C ALA A 545 14.14 19.04 -23.43
N ILE A 546 13.47 17.90 -23.65
CA ILE A 546 12.32 17.46 -22.82
C ILE A 546 12.75 17.24 -21.36
N ALA A 547 13.90 16.59 -21.15
CA ALA A 547 14.40 16.33 -19.81
C ALA A 547 14.74 17.65 -19.07
N LEU A 548 15.42 18.59 -19.75
CA LEU A 548 15.75 19.91 -19.19
C LEU A 548 14.49 20.74 -18.90
N MET A 549 13.44 20.63 -19.73
CA MET A 549 12.15 21.25 -19.45
C MET A 549 11.54 20.72 -18.14
N GLY A 550 11.59 19.41 -17.91
CA GLY A 550 11.11 18.80 -16.67
C GLY A 550 11.95 19.16 -15.44
N LEU A 551 13.23 19.49 -15.63
CA LEU A 551 14.14 19.99 -14.59
C LEU A 551 14.06 21.51 -14.39
N SER A 552 13.12 22.19 -15.06
CA SER A 552 12.98 23.65 -15.04
C SER A 552 14.21 24.43 -15.52
N ASN A 553 15.13 23.79 -16.23
CA ASN A 553 16.30 24.44 -16.82
C ASN A 553 15.96 24.92 -18.24
N TYR A 554 15.12 25.95 -18.29
CA TYR A 554 14.46 26.39 -19.52
C TYR A 554 15.41 27.01 -20.55
N GLU A 555 16.50 27.65 -20.11
CA GLU A 555 17.51 28.23 -21.00
C GLU A 555 18.29 27.15 -21.76
N GLU A 556 18.70 26.08 -21.06
CA GLU A 556 19.37 24.94 -21.70
C GLU A 556 18.40 24.10 -22.53
N ALA A 557 17.14 23.99 -22.10
CA ALA A 557 16.09 23.36 -22.90
C ALA A 557 15.90 24.07 -24.25
N ALA A 558 15.81 25.41 -24.25
CA ALA A 558 15.70 26.20 -25.47
C ALA A 558 16.91 26.02 -26.39
N ARG A 559 18.15 26.02 -25.85
CA ARG A 559 19.37 25.71 -26.62
C ARG A 559 19.32 24.32 -27.25
N SER A 560 18.84 23.33 -26.51
CA SER A 560 18.73 21.94 -26.96
C SER A 560 17.68 21.75 -28.05
N TYR A 561 16.50 22.39 -27.92
CA TYR A 561 15.48 22.43 -28.98
C TYR A 561 15.99 23.11 -30.25
N SER A 562 16.65 24.26 -30.12
CA SER A 562 17.24 24.98 -31.26
C SER A 562 18.23 24.10 -32.01
N LYS A 563 19.11 23.38 -31.29
CA LYS A 563 20.06 22.45 -31.93
C LYS A 563 19.38 21.25 -32.58
N ALA A 564 18.30 20.73 -31.99
CA ALA A 564 17.51 19.66 -32.60
C ALA A 564 16.88 20.11 -33.93
N MET A 565 16.33 21.33 -33.97
CA MET A 565 15.73 21.91 -35.18
C MET A 565 16.76 22.14 -36.29
N GLU A 566 17.97 22.60 -35.92
CA GLU A 566 19.09 22.77 -36.87
C GLU A 566 19.47 21.43 -37.51
N LEU A 567 19.56 20.36 -36.71
CA LEU A 567 19.91 19.01 -37.19
C LEU A 567 18.81 18.37 -38.05
N GLU A 568 17.54 18.65 -37.78
CA GLU A 568 16.42 18.07 -38.53
C GLU A 568 16.10 18.83 -39.82
N GLY A 569 16.28 20.15 -39.82
CA GLY A 569 15.95 21.04 -40.93
C GLY A 569 14.45 21.35 -41.03
N LYS A 570 14.10 22.43 -41.74
CA LYS A 570 12.71 22.96 -41.82
C LYS A 570 11.69 22.03 -42.51
N GLN A 571 12.16 21.01 -43.24
CA GLN A 571 11.33 20.04 -43.94
C GLN A 571 11.14 18.73 -43.13
N GLY A 572 11.66 18.68 -41.90
CA GLY A 572 11.57 17.49 -41.04
C GLY A 572 10.18 17.28 -40.46
N GLU A 573 9.75 16.02 -40.38
CA GLU A 573 8.42 15.63 -39.86
C GLU A 573 8.18 16.06 -38.41
N HIS A 574 9.22 16.28 -37.59
CA HIS A 574 9.08 16.73 -36.21
C HIS A 574 9.45 18.20 -36.00
N TYR A 575 9.75 18.97 -37.05
CA TYR A 575 10.17 20.36 -36.94
C TYR A 575 9.16 21.23 -36.19
N GLU A 576 7.85 21.05 -36.44
CA GLU A 576 6.78 21.79 -35.75
C GLU A 576 6.73 21.48 -34.25
N VAL A 577 6.93 20.20 -33.86
CA VAL A 577 6.97 19.78 -32.46
C VAL A 577 8.15 20.42 -31.74
N LEU A 578 9.32 20.45 -32.39
CA LEU A 578 10.52 21.08 -31.86
C LEU A 578 10.37 22.61 -31.73
N LEU A 579 9.74 23.26 -32.71
CA LEU A 579 9.47 24.69 -32.69
C LEU A 579 8.55 25.07 -31.51
N ASN A 580 7.46 24.33 -31.32
CA ASN A 580 6.56 24.55 -30.19
C ASN A 580 7.26 24.34 -28.83
N GLY A 581 8.10 23.29 -28.73
CA GLY A 581 8.93 23.05 -27.55
C GLY A 581 9.92 24.19 -27.28
N TYR A 582 10.57 24.70 -28.33
CA TYR A 582 11.49 25.84 -28.26
C TYR A 582 10.80 27.11 -27.76
N GLU A 583 9.67 27.50 -28.37
CA GLU A 583 8.92 28.71 -27.99
C GLU A 583 8.43 28.63 -26.54
N ASN A 584 7.97 27.46 -26.11
CA ASN A 584 7.55 27.24 -24.73
C ASN A 584 8.73 27.36 -23.74
N ALA A 585 9.88 26.75 -24.06
CA ALA A 585 11.08 26.85 -23.24
C ALA A 585 11.57 28.31 -23.13
N GLN A 586 11.55 29.09 -24.21
CA GLN A 586 11.91 30.51 -24.18
C GLN A 586 10.97 31.33 -23.28
N ARG A 587 9.66 31.10 -23.41
CA ARG A 587 8.65 31.80 -22.59
C ARG A 587 8.87 31.52 -21.10
N LEU A 588 9.10 30.27 -20.73
CA LEU A 588 9.33 29.86 -19.34
C LEU A 588 10.66 30.40 -18.80
N ALA A 589 11.71 30.45 -19.62
CA ALA A 589 12.98 31.09 -19.24
C ALA A 589 12.80 32.58 -18.93
N MET A 590 12.04 33.33 -19.76
CA MET A 590 11.75 34.74 -19.51
C MET A 590 10.98 34.97 -18.21
N LEU A 591 9.98 34.12 -17.92
CA LEU A 591 9.19 34.19 -16.69
C LEU A 591 10.03 33.86 -15.44
N SER A 592 10.91 32.86 -15.54
CA SER A 592 11.84 32.51 -14.46
C SER A 592 12.75 33.70 -14.11
N ASN A 593 13.32 34.35 -15.12
CA ASN A 593 14.20 35.49 -14.91
C ASN A 593 13.46 36.75 -14.39
N GLN A 594 12.15 36.86 -14.60
CA GLN A 594 11.32 37.93 -14.02
C GLN A 594 10.96 37.69 -12.53
N MET A 595 10.95 36.44 -12.06
CA MET A 595 10.69 36.10 -10.66
C MET A 595 11.92 36.26 -9.75
N GLU A 596 13.13 36.39 -10.31
CA GLU A 596 14.38 36.65 -9.58
C GLU A 596 14.55 38.13 -9.17
N ASP A 597 13.46 38.78 -8.74
CA ASP A 597 13.50 40.13 -8.15
C ASP A 597 14.33 40.10 -6.83
N PRO A 598 15.32 40.99 -6.65
CA PRO A 598 16.12 41.10 -5.42
C PRO A 598 15.31 41.10 -4.11
N LEU A 599 14.09 41.64 -4.14
CA LEU A 599 13.17 41.70 -3.00
C LEU A 599 12.76 40.29 -2.51
N MET A 600 12.55 39.35 -3.43
CA MET A 600 12.16 37.97 -3.11
C MET A 600 13.32 37.15 -2.54
N LYS A 601 14.56 37.55 -2.85
CA LYS A 601 15.79 36.93 -2.34
C LYS A 601 16.11 37.33 -0.90
N GLU A 602 15.63 38.50 -0.46
CA GLU A 602 15.77 38.97 0.92
C GLU A 602 14.72 38.34 1.84
N LEU A 603 13.50 38.17 1.31
CA LEU A 603 12.41 37.46 1.99
C LEU A 603 12.72 35.98 2.22
N SER A 604 13.32 35.29 1.24
CA SER A 604 13.70 33.87 1.40
C SER A 604 14.80 33.67 2.46
N LYS A 605 15.76 34.60 2.56
CA LYS A 605 16.81 34.58 3.60
C LYS A 605 16.25 34.78 5.01
N GLY A 606 15.23 35.63 5.17
CA GLY A 606 14.55 35.83 6.45
C GLY A 606 13.82 34.58 6.95
N ILE A 607 13.18 33.84 6.03
CA ILE A 607 12.48 32.59 6.34
C ILE A 607 13.48 31.48 6.71
N GLN A 608 14.60 31.38 5.99
CA GLN A 608 15.66 30.42 6.29
C GLN A 608 16.26 30.65 7.69
N SER A 609 16.53 31.91 8.05
CA SER A 609 17.07 32.28 9.36
C SER A 609 16.16 31.95 10.54
N MET A 610 14.83 31.98 10.36
CA MET A 610 13.88 31.55 11.40
C MET A 610 13.84 30.02 11.55
N SER A 611 14.07 29.28 10.46
CA SER A 611 14.13 27.82 10.48
C SER A 611 15.39 27.29 11.17
N ASP A 612 16.50 28.01 11.06
CA ASP A 612 17.78 27.63 11.69
C ASP A 612 17.77 27.87 13.21
N LEU A 613 17.08 28.92 13.67
CA LEU A 613 16.86 29.19 15.11
C LEU A 613 16.05 28.08 15.80
N HIS A 614 15.07 27.48 15.13
CA HIS A 614 14.33 26.32 15.65
C HIS A 614 15.17 25.03 15.73
N ARG A 615 16.22 24.93 14.91
CA ARG A 615 17.11 23.76 14.86
C ARG A 615 18.17 23.76 15.96
N GLU A 616 18.58 24.94 16.43
CA GLU A 616 19.57 25.06 17.53
C GLU A 616 18.95 24.78 18.91
N ASP A 617 17.72 25.20 19.19
CA ASP A 617 17.02 24.89 20.45
C ASP A 617 16.78 23.37 20.63
N SER A 618 16.68 22.64 19.53
CA SER A 618 16.50 21.18 19.52
C SER A 618 17.79 20.39 19.83
N ARG A 619 18.97 21.01 19.66
CA ARG A 619 20.28 20.36 19.83
C ARG A 619 20.83 20.41 21.25
N VAL A 620 20.36 21.34 22.11
CA VAL A 620 20.82 21.47 23.50
C VAL A 620 20.22 20.41 24.43
N ALA A 621 19.20 19.66 24.00
CA ALA A 621 18.48 18.69 24.83
C ALA A 621 19.06 17.25 24.85
N GLN A 622 20.18 16.97 24.17
CA GLN A 622 20.74 15.61 24.07
C GLN A 622 22.27 15.57 24.28
N GLU A 623 22.72 15.76 25.52
CA GLU A 623 24.03 15.23 25.98
C GLU A 623 23.82 14.23 27.13
N PRO A 624 24.60 13.13 27.22
CA PRO A 624 24.39 12.07 28.20
C PRO A 624 25.12 12.38 29.52
N TYR A 625 24.39 12.61 30.61
CA TYR A 625 24.97 12.71 31.95
C TYR A 625 25.03 11.34 32.63
N VAL A 626 26.25 10.79 32.75
CA VAL A 626 26.58 9.63 33.58
C VAL A 626 26.87 10.11 35.00
N GLY A 627 26.16 9.58 36.01
CA GLY A 627 26.69 9.48 37.37
C GLY A 627 25.83 10.00 38.53
N GLN A 628 25.48 9.04 39.39
CA GLN A 628 25.25 9.14 40.84
C GLN A 628 23.85 9.50 41.39
N ALA A 629 23.39 8.53 42.19
CA ALA A 629 22.22 8.46 43.04
C ALA A 629 21.85 9.72 43.85
N LYS A 630 20.53 9.93 44.03
CA LYS A 630 19.90 9.93 45.36
C LYS A 630 18.37 9.82 45.26
N ARG A 631 17.83 8.88 46.05
CA ARG A 631 16.42 8.78 46.43
C ARG A 631 15.94 10.10 47.04
N THR A 632 14.79 10.61 46.60
CA THR A 632 13.74 11.07 47.53
C THR A 632 12.35 10.90 46.93
N ASN A 633 11.50 10.30 47.74
CA ASN A 633 10.08 10.02 47.56
C ASN A 633 9.28 11.33 47.75
N ARG A 634 8.29 11.62 46.89
CA ARG A 634 7.10 12.42 47.23
C ARG A 634 6.07 12.33 46.11
N GLY A 635 4.99 11.59 46.37
CA GLY A 635 3.81 11.58 45.51
C GLY A 635 2.99 12.86 45.62
N ARG A 636 2.30 13.23 44.53
CA ARG A 636 0.98 13.89 44.62
C ARG A 636 0.22 13.85 43.29
N ALA A 637 -0.96 13.24 43.40
CA ALA A 637 -2.25 13.64 42.83
C ALA A 637 -2.42 13.86 41.31
N LYS A 638 -3.26 12.97 40.76
CA LYS A 638 -4.09 13.13 39.56
C LYS A 638 -4.83 14.49 39.54
N LYS A 639 -4.79 15.19 38.41
CA LYS A 639 -5.90 16.00 37.89
C LYS A 639 -5.99 15.81 36.37
N LYS A 640 -7.14 15.28 35.92
CA LYS A 640 -7.56 15.26 34.51
C LYS A 640 -7.79 16.71 34.07
N LEU A 641 -7.12 17.15 33.01
CA LEU A 641 -7.54 18.30 32.20
C LEU A 641 -8.12 17.72 30.91
N SER A 642 -9.42 17.87 30.71
CA SER A 642 -10.08 17.60 29.43
C SER A 642 -9.83 18.77 28.49
N TRP A 643 -9.18 18.51 27.35
CA TRP A 643 -9.10 19.48 26.26
C TRP A 643 -10.37 19.33 25.42
N ASP A 644 -11.22 20.33 25.47
CA ASP A 644 -12.43 20.49 24.65
C ASP A 644 -11.99 21.02 23.28
N THR A 645 -11.92 20.14 22.27
CA THR A 645 -11.49 20.49 20.91
C THR A 645 -12.68 21.01 20.10
N ARG A 646 -12.83 22.34 20.03
CA ARG A 646 -13.55 22.97 18.91
C ARG A 646 -12.57 23.19 17.76
N PRO A 647 -12.97 22.98 16.49
CA PRO A 647 -12.08 23.19 15.35
C PRO A 647 -11.71 24.68 15.21
N PRO A 648 -10.50 25.00 14.73
CA PRO A 648 -10.08 26.38 14.51
C PRO A 648 -10.95 27.02 13.41
N GLN A 649 -11.56 28.17 13.70
CA GLN A 649 -12.21 28.97 12.67
C GLN A 649 -11.14 29.65 11.82
N VAL A 650 -11.10 29.33 10.52
CA VAL A 650 -10.21 29.98 9.55
C VAL A 650 -10.80 31.33 9.18
N PHE A 651 -10.13 32.43 9.56
CA PHE A 651 -10.46 33.77 9.09
C PHE A 651 -9.61 34.09 7.86
N VAL A 652 -10.25 34.32 6.71
CA VAL A 652 -9.58 34.83 5.50
C VAL A 652 -9.49 36.35 5.63
N ILE A 653 -8.27 36.89 5.73
CA ILE A 653 -8.03 38.34 5.73
C ILE A 653 -7.65 38.77 4.30
N HIS A 654 -8.40 39.69 3.72
CA HIS A 654 -8.02 40.32 2.46
C HIS A 654 -7.12 41.53 2.73
N TYR A 655 -5.93 41.51 2.15
CA TYR A 655 -4.95 42.59 2.24
C TYR A 655 -5.33 43.71 1.24
N PRO A 656 -5.62 44.95 1.69
CA PRO A 656 -5.99 46.00 0.75
C PRO A 656 -4.75 46.50 0.00
N PRO A 657 -4.74 46.52 -1.36
CA PRO A 657 -3.52 46.84 -2.10
C PRO A 657 -3.10 48.32 -2.07
N GLU A 658 -3.97 49.24 -1.62
CA GLU A 658 -3.82 50.66 -2.00
C GLU A 658 -3.60 51.67 -0.86
N GLU A 659 -3.56 51.29 0.43
CA GLU A 659 -3.50 52.28 1.53
C GLU A 659 -2.28 52.17 2.49
N ILE A 660 -1.31 51.29 2.24
CA ILE A 660 -0.15 51.13 3.13
C ILE A 660 1.09 51.76 2.48
N THR A 661 1.31 53.05 2.78
CA THR A 661 2.42 53.84 2.23
C THR A 661 3.70 53.81 3.08
N SER A 662 3.71 53.10 4.22
CA SER A 662 4.92 52.96 5.05
C SER A 662 4.91 51.73 5.97
N ARG A 663 6.11 51.29 6.36
CA ARG A 663 6.35 50.18 7.31
C ARG A 663 5.62 50.36 8.65
N LYS A 664 5.44 51.60 9.11
CA LYS A 664 4.72 51.91 10.36
C LYS A 664 3.20 51.77 10.20
N ALA A 665 2.67 52.07 9.02
CA ALA A 665 1.24 51.88 8.71
C ALA A 665 0.89 50.39 8.57
N HIS A 666 1.79 49.61 7.97
CA HIS A 666 1.68 48.15 7.87
C HIS A 666 1.55 47.49 9.25
N TRP A 667 2.44 47.86 10.17
CA TRP A 667 2.45 47.27 11.52
C TRP A 667 1.21 47.65 12.34
N ARG A 668 0.75 48.90 12.21
CA ARG A 668 -0.50 49.37 12.85
C ARG A 668 -1.74 48.66 12.32
N TRP A 669 -1.77 48.31 11.03
CA TRP A 669 -2.86 47.53 10.45
C TRP A 669 -2.89 46.11 11.02
N ILE A 670 -1.73 45.45 11.14
CA ILE A 670 -1.60 44.12 11.77
C ILE A 670 -2.07 44.15 13.24
N GLU A 671 -1.62 45.13 14.03
CA GLU A 671 -2.02 45.27 15.44
C GLU A 671 -3.54 45.50 15.60
N ALA A 672 -4.14 46.31 14.71
CA ALA A 672 -5.57 46.58 14.71
C ALA A 672 -6.39 45.34 14.38
N GLU A 673 -5.92 44.53 13.42
CA GLU A 673 -6.62 43.34 12.96
C GLU A 673 -6.50 42.18 13.96
N ALA A 674 -5.32 41.99 14.57
CA ALA A 674 -5.12 41.08 15.69
C ALA A 674 -6.02 41.45 16.89
N SER A 675 -6.15 42.75 17.19
CA SER A 675 -7.04 43.26 18.24
C SER A 675 -8.53 43.04 17.90
N ARG A 676 -8.90 43.08 16.62
CA ARG A 676 -10.27 42.81 16.14
C ARG A 676 -10.62 41.33 16.31
N MET A 677 -9.69 40.44 15.99
CA MET A 677 -9.81 38.98 16.15
C MET A 677 -9.87 38.56 17.62
N ALA A 678 -9.07 39.19 18.48
CA ALA A 678 -9.10 38.93 19.93
C ALA A 678 -10.46 39.32 20.56
N ARG A 679 -11.09 40.40 20.06
CA ARG A 679 -12.44 40.80 20.49
C ARG A 679 -13.54 39.85 20.01
N SER A 680 -13.44 39.28 18.81
CA SER A 680 -14.41 38.28 18.33
C SER A 680 -14.28 36.92 19.02
N ALA A 681 -13.12 36.61 19.58
CA ALA A 681 -12.85 35.38 20.34
C ALA A 681 -13.30 35.44 21.82
N GLY A 682 -13.88 36.56 22.28
CA GLY A 682 -14.47 36.68 23.62
C GLY A 682 -13.49 36.91 24.78
N SER A 683 -12.20 37.16 24.51
CA SER A 683 -11.23 37.53 25.54
C SER A 683 -11.12 39.06 25.67
N VAL A 684 -11.50 39.62 26.81
CA VAL A 684 -11.28 41.04 27.13
C VAL A 684 -9.83 41.24 27.54
N TRP A 685 -9.08 42.01 26.75
CA TRP A 685 -7.74 42.49 27.12
C TRP A 685 -7.89 43.69 28.08
N ASN A 686 -7.65 43.49 29.37
CA ASN A 686 -7.49 44.58 30.33
C ASN A 686 -6.00 44.86 30.51
N GLY A 687 -5.47 45.79 29.72
CA GLY A 687 -4.16 46.37 29.94
C GLY A 687 -4.25 47.42 31.04
N THR A 688 -3.58 47.18 32.17
CA THR A 688 -3.05 48.27 33.00
C THR A 688 -1.55 48.34 32.77
N ASN A 689 -1.14 49.50 32.25
CA ASN A 689 0.22 50.02 32.19
C ASN A 689 1.05 49.60 33.40
N ASP A 690 2.24 49.07 33.16
CA ASP A 690 3.45 49.65 33.74
C ASP A 690 4.63 49.48 32.78
N TYR A 691 5.08 50.63 32.30
CA TYR A 691 6.24 50.83 31.45
C TYR A 691 7.49 50.85 32.35
N HIS A 692 8.37 49.86 32.24
CA HIS A 692 9.75 49.98 32.72
C HIS A 692 10.73 49.58 31.61
N PRO A 693 11.61 50.48 31.16
CA PRO A 693 12.60 50.19 30.14
C PRO A 693 13.78 49.47 30.79
N ASN A 694 14.29 48.43 30.12
CA ASN A 694 15.41 47.54 30.51
C ASN A 694 14.99 46.21 31.14
N ARG A 695 14.39 45.34 30.33
CA ARG A 695 14.71 43.91 30.30
C ARG A 695 14.29 43.34 28.95
N THR A 696 15.27 42.88 28.18
CA THR A 696 15.08 42.02 27.01
C THR A 696 14.36 40.75 27.44
N VAL A 697 13.08 40.64 27.07
CA VAL A 697 12.32 39.39 27.14
C VAL A 697 12.11 38.94 25.70
N ASN A 698 13.02 38.06 25.25
CA ASN A 698 12.71 37.06 24.26
C ASN A 698 11.64 36.12 24.83
N ASN A 699 10.82 35.56 23.95
CA ASN A 699 9.70 34.65 24.18
C ASN A 699 8.38 35.33 24.51
N PHE A 700 7.63 35.67 23.47
CA PHE A 700 6.29 35.12 23.27
C PHE A 700 6.07 34.97 21.76
N GLY A 701 6.23 33.73 21.27
CA GLY A 701 5.79 33.35 19.93
C GLY A 701 4.26 33.36 19.90
N VAL A 702 3.71 34.06 18.92
CA VAL A 702 2.31 33.94 18.50
C VAL A 702 2.34 32.95 17.35
N ASP A 703 1.71 31.80 17.54
CA ASP A 703 1.44 30.79 16.49
C ASP A 703 0.59 31.37 15.35
#